data_AF-A0A6P9CW48-F1
#
_entry.id   AF-A0A6P9CW48-F1
#
_cell.length_a   1.000
_cell.length_b   1.000
_cell.length_c   1.000
_cell.angle_alpha   90.00
_cell.angle_beta   90.00
_cell.angle_gamma   90.00
#
_symmetry.space_group_name_H-M   'P 1'
#
loop_
_entity.id
_entity.type
_entity.pdbx_description
1 polymer ?
#
loop_
_entity_poly.entity_id
_entity_poly.type
_entity_poly.pdbx_seq_one_letter_code
_entity_poly.pdbx_strand_id
1 'polypeptide(L)'
;MPLTTVNHDIDCSKKEALLKNSGEEIAPVGIELWNNMLTPAGQKKPYHFREVPDPKCPSEKYPYIFTYRNSNYSPFPVVSRIEAQPQEMNLGTIIPCSDRNPSNAVPVSVHNLRPGHIKVIGALGDSLTSANGAGSSLNSIIDALIQYRGLSWSIGGDENLTTVTTLANIIREFNPSLVGFSIGKGNEDKPNSYLNQAVAGARSDDITQQIRRLINLMKNDSNINFQEDWKLITLFIGGNDLCDNCDDPIRNSPEYYIWNIQSALDILHKEVPHTFVNLVTILDVIPVRKLYQEKSTDCPRLIMRSICPCIFKPKDNSSEIENLAFLNRRYQEDTHRLVESGRYDTREDFTVVVQPLLEKAEMPMTPDGLPDASYFAPDCFHFHQKSHTQAARGLWNNMLEPIAEKTILQRIEAEITLKCPNQDQPYLMTYKNSNYTYHKENTPVYGSQMRCKDKAPSIEYPTSVHSLKPADVQVIAALGDSLTAGIGIGSAPNDMWDMHTQYRGLAWSIGGDASLKNVTTLPNILHEFNANLTGYSIGIGEFTETNAILNQAVPGAQARDLPDQVKRLVKIMKNYLKAKFDTDWKVITIFIGIQDLCNYCKDINHYSAVNFSNHVQEALDLLHTEVPKALVNLVEVMDLLPLRQLFLDSRLPCAVHLAEDQCSCLLSIKEGSLDLLMMEEAIKVYQSKIQKLIKSHKYDTREDFTVVLQPFLRNISLPVLQDGRVDTSFFAPDCFHFSQKSHSQLSRALWNNMLQPVGKKDVSFNFMDNITLSCPTPQHPFLGTFKNSNVTNPSENPTKLPDQNWGSNLPCSIQTESKEVPTSVHKLQPADIRVIAALGDSMMIAEGAKAIGLNDIKTAWRGISWGTGSDGSLETHTTLPNILKKFNPGLFGFSTGTQKETAGFNVAVGEATTWNISAQAHELVELMKKNPNLNYKEDWKLITIFIGVNDLCQHCLDKEAYSVEKYVNHLQEALDILYKELPRAFVNMVEIMELTGLHQMEREESKCILPGVSLCPCFLNAWNNSSDLQEMEIINRDFQIKSAMIFNSGRYDQRDDFAIVVQPFFRNTFLPLDSEGKPDLSFFAVDCFHFSERAHAEMAVALWNNMLEPVGYKQSYKHFTKERLKLKCPTSEYPYFFTSRNSQMYDSGLATKSNGDRVPYWTVIIAATTGILAGSLIVWGLMTHKINKYPRARNAAAEEKTTF
;
A
#
# COMPACT_ATOMS: atom_id res chain seq x y z
N MET A 1 31.32 -34.58 -37.18
CA MET A 1 32.17 -35.57 -37.88
C MET A 1 33.45 -34.87 -38.37
N PRO A 2 34.58 -35.61 -38.47
CA PRO A 2 35.94 -35.10 -38.28
C PRO A 2 36.55 -34.41 -39.50
N LEU A 3 37.66 -33.70 -39.25
CA LEU A 3 38.59 -33.13 -40.22
C LEU A 3 39.03 -34.16 -41.27
N THR A 4 38.88 -33.82 -42.55
CA THR A 4 39.62 -34.44 -43.66
C THR A 4 40.34 -33.36 -44.46
N THR A 5 41.66 -33.49 -44.50
CA THR A 5 42.60 -32.83 -45.42
C THR A 5 42.21 -33.11 -46.88
N VAL A 6 42.19 -32.08 -47.73
CA VAL A 6 42.18 -32.23 -49.20
C VAL A 6 43.25 -31.33 -49.82
N ASN A 7 44.00 -31.95 -50.73
CA ASN A 7 45.11 -31.45 -51.53
C ASN A 7 44.79 -30.18 -52.34
N HIS A 8 45.84 -29.37 -52.53
CA HIS A 8 45.95 -28.32 -53.54
C HIS A 8 45.86 -28.93 -54.95
N ASP A 9 44.75 -28.67 -55.64
CA ASP A 9 44.66 -28.34 -57.07
C ASP A 9 43.21 -28.54 -57.55
N ILE A 10 42.43 -27.46 -57.54
CA ILE A 10 41.14 -27.41 -58.24
C ILE A 10 41.31 -26.50 -59.46
N ASP A 11 41.35 -27.14 -60.63
CA ASP A 11 41.31 -26.52 -61.94
C ASP A 11 39.95 -25.83 -62.16
N CYS A 12 39.94 -24.49 -62.15
CA CYS A 12 38.76 -23.64 -62.33
C CYS A 12 38.18 -23.63 -63.79
N SER A 13 38.65 -24.46 -64.72
CA SER A 13 38.26 -24.37 -66.14
C SER A 13 37.02 -25.19 -66.57
N LYS A 14 36.42 -26.03 -65.73
CA LYS A 14 35.20 -26.80 -66.10
C LYS A 14 33.91 -26.07 -65.76
N LYS A 15 33.51 -25.18 -66.68
CA LYS A 15 32.39 -24.22 -66.60
C LYS A 15 30.95 -24.81 -66.65
N GLU A 16 30.73 -26.12 -66.54
CA GLU A 16 29.40 -26.73 -66.81
C GLU A 16 28.78 -27.63 -65.73
N ALA A 17 29.43 -27.89 -64.59
CA ALA A 17 28.90 -28.85 -63.61
C ALA A 17 28.08 -28.24 -62.45
N LEU A 18 28.05 -26.92 -62.27
CA LEU A 18 27.45 -26.27 -61.09
C LEU A 18 26.02 -25.72 -61.30
N LEU A 19 25.44 -25.85 -62.49
CA LEU A 19 24.17 -25.20 -62.86
C LEU A 19 23.00 -26.14 -63.17
N LYS A 20 23.05 -27.41 -62.75
CA LYS A 20 21.93 -28.35 -62.90
C LYS A 20 21.62 -29.07 -61.58
N ASN A 21 21.01 -28.36 -60.62
CA ASN A 21 20.02 -28.92 -59.69
C ASN A 21 19.51 -27.86 -58.71
N SER A 22 18.69 -26.94 -59.20
CA SER A 22 17.57 -26.30 -58.47
C SER A 22 17.05 -25.17 -59.35
N GLY A 23 15.88 -25.36 -59.96
CA GLY A 23 15.17 -24.25 -60.57
C GLY A 23 14.61 -23.38 -59.45
N GLU A 24 15.35 -22.35 -59.04
CA GLU A 24 14.90 -21.10 -58.40
C GLU A 24 16.13 -20.19 -58.13
N GLU A 25 15.94 -18.87 -58.23
CA GLU A 25 16.97 -17.82 -58.40
C GLU A 25 18.00 -17.66 -57.24
N ILE A 26 19.09 -18.43 -57.23
CA ILE A 26 20.21 -18.24 -56.26
C ILE A 26 21.60 -18.04 -56.90
N ALA A 27 21.71 -17.76 -58.21
CA ALA A 27 23.04 -17.66 -58.85
C ALA A 27 23.80 -16.31 -58.72
N PRO A 28 23.17 -15.11 -58.76
CA PRO A 28 23.92 -13.84 -58.87
C PRO A 28 24.62 -13.39 -57.58
N VAL A 29 23.89 -13.45 -56.47
CA VAL A 29 24.30 -12.89 -55.17
C VAL A 29 25.51 -13.65 -54.64
N GLY A 30 25.52 -14.98 -54.75
CA GLY A 30 26.61 -15.81 -54.25
C GLY A 30 27.94 -15.56 -54.96
N ILE A 31 27.92 -15.34 -56.27
CA ILE A 31 29.12 -15.06 -57.07
C ILE A 31 29.66 -13.65 -56.79
N GLU A 32 28.79 -12.66 -56.65
CA GLU A 32 29.19 -11.30 -56.31
C GLU A 32 29.75 -11.22 -54.88
N LEU A 33 29.17 -11.98 -53.93
CA LEU A 33 29.70 -12.11 -52.57
C LEU A 33 31.09 -12.75 -52.56
N TRP A 34 31.26 -13.85 -53.30
CA TRP A 34 32.54 -14.54 -53.46
C TRP A 34 33.62 -13.61 -54.03
N ASN A 35 33.29 -12.87 -55.08
CA ASN A 35 34.21 -11.93 -55.72
C ASN A 35 34.58 -10.75 -54.81
N ASN A 36 33.62 -10.23 -54.03
CA ASN A 36 33.89 -9.17 -53.05
C ASN A 36 34.73 -9.67 -51.86
N MET A 37 34.61 -10.95 -51.47
CA MET A 37 35.46 -11.55 -50.45
C MET A 37 36.93 -11.67 -50.89
N LEU A 38 37.18 -11.83 -52.19
CA LEU A 38 38.53 -11.86 -52.76
C LEU A 38 39.09 -10.46 -53.13
N THR A 39 38.44 -9.38 -52.68
CA THR A 39 38.87 -7.99 -52.92
C THR A 39 39.23 -7.30 -51.59
N PRO A 40 40.34 -6.54 -51.48
CA PRO A 40 40.72 -5.83 -50.25
C PRO A 40 39.61 -4.94 -49.67
N ALA A 41 39.53 -4.85 -48.34
CA ALA A 41 38.42 -4.22 -47.61
C ALA A 41 38.08 -2.78 -48.04
N GLY A 42 39.08 -1.99 -48.48
CA GLY A 42 38.88 -0.62 -48.98
C GLY A 42 38.45 -0.49 -50.44
N GLN A 43 38.34 -1.60 -51.17
CA GLN A 43 38.03 -1.64 -52.61
C GLN A 43 36.79 -2.49 -52.92
N LYS A 44 36.10 -2.99 -51.90
CA LYS A 44 34.86 -3.75 -52.06
C LYS A 44 33.77 -2.82 -52.61
N LYS A 45 33.06 -3.26 -53.65
CA LYS A 45 32.00 -2.47 -54.29
C LYS A 45 30.62 -2.86 -53.76
N PRO A 46 29.65 -1.93 -53.65
CA PRO A 46 28.27 -2.25 -53.31
C PRO A 46 27.64 -3.16 -54.37
N TYR A 47 26.77 -4.08 -53.94
CA TYR A 47 26.13 -5.05 -54.83
C TYR A 47 25.13 -4.37 -55.79
N HIS A 48 25.22 -4.68 -57.09
CA HIS A 48 24.33 -4.13 -58.12
C HIS A 48 23.72 -5.24 -58.98
N PHE A 49 22.45 -5.56 -58.73
CA PHE A 49 21.72 -6.69 -59.33
C PHE A 49 21.21 -6.40 -60.76
N ARG A 50 22.09 -5.98 -61.68
CA ARG A 50 21.71 -5.79 -63.09
C ARG A 50 22.33 -6.83 -64.03
N GLU A 51 23.51 -7.38 -63.72
CA GLU A 51 24.16 -8.45 -64.51
C GLU A 51 24.99 -9.36 -63.60
N VAL A 52 25.09 -10.66 -63.93
CA VAL A 52 25.85 -11.66 -63.13
C VAL A 52 27.31 -11.69 -63.57
N PRO A 53 28.29 -11.32 -62.71
CA PRO A 53 29.71 -11.38 -63.07
C PRO A 53 30.27 -12.80 -63.00
N ASP A 54 31.32 -13.10 -63.79
CA ASP A 54 32.04 -14.38 -63.70
C ASP A 54 32.75 -14.53 -62.31
N PRO A 55 32.76 -15.74 -61.71
CA PRO A 55 33.44 -15.98 -60.43
C PRO A 55 34.97 -15.91 -60.57
N LYS A 56 35.63 -15.20 -59.65
CA LYS A 56 37.08 -15.05 -59.57
C LYS A 56 37.69 -16.18 -58.73
N CYS A 57 38.82 -16.73 -59.16
CA CYS A 57 39.62 -17.65 -58.34
C CYS A 57 40.71 -16.86 -57.58
N PRO A 58 41.09 -17.26 -56.34
CA PRO A 58 42.15 -16.59 -55.58
C PRO A 58 43.48 -16.61 -56.35
N SER A 59 44.20 -15.49 -56.38
CA SER A 59 45.52 -15.41 -57.04
C SER A 59 46.61 -16.02 -56.16
N GLU A 60 47.69 -16.56 -56.75
CA GLU A 60 48.86 -17.05 -55.99
C GLU A 60 49.44 -16.01 -55.02
N LYS A 61 49.35 -14.72 -55.35
CA LYS A 61 49.84 -13.64 -54.49
C LYS A 61 48.97 -13.42 -53.24
N TYR A 62 47.68 -13.78 -53.31
CA TYR A 62 46.70 -13.61 -52.24
C TYR A 62 45.75 -14.82 -52.21
N PRO A 63 46.21 -16.00 -51.74
CA PRO A 63 45.43 -17.23 -51.74
C PRO A 63 44.38 -17.27 -50.60
N TYR A 64 43.96 -16.11 -50.09
CA TYR A 64 43.12 -15.95 -48.91
C TYR A 64 42.07 -14.85 -49.10
N ILE A 65 41.01 -14.91 -48.29
CA ILE A 65 39.92 -13.92 -48.28
C ILE A 65 40.37 -12.64 -47.56
N PHE A 66 40.01 -11.48 -48.11
CA PHE A 66 40.38 -10.19 -47.54
C PHE A 66 39.41 -9.73 -46.44
N THR A 67 39.99 -9.52 -45.26
CA THR A 67 39.43 -8.97 -44.02
C THR A 67 40.02 -7.57 -43.75
N TYR A 68 39.45 -6.82 -42.81
CA TYR A 68 39.98 -5.50 -42.44
C TYR A 68 41.45 -5.54 -41.99
N ARG A 69 41.87 -6.64 -41.32
CA ARG A 69 43.22 -6.80 -40.77
C ARG A 69 44.27 -7.11 -41.83
N ASN A 70 43.97 -7.98 -42.80
CA ASN A 70 44.93 -8.34 -43.87
C ASN A 70 44.84 -7.43 -45.11
N SER A 71 43.89 -6.49 -45.14
CA SER A 71 43.79 -5.45 -46.18
C SER A 71 44.51 -4.15 -45.81
N ASN A 72 45.08 -4.05 -44.60
CA ASN A 72 45.72 -2.86 -44.05
C ASN A 72 44.90 -1.57 -44.25
N TYR A 73 43.57 -1.69 -44.10
CA TYR A 73 42.61 -0.62 -44.36
C TYR A 73 42.33 0.16 -43.08
N SER A 74 42.61 1.47 -43.09
CA SER A 74 42.28 2.41 -42.00
C SER A 74 41.23 3.43 -42.50
N PRO A 75 40.11 3.69 -41.78
CA PRO A 75 39.00 4.45 -42.34
C PRO A 75 39.17 5.98 -42.35
N PHE A 76 40.27 6.54 -41.84
CA PHE A 76 40.47 8.00 -41.75
C PHE A 76 41.90 8.44 -42.11
N PRO A 77 42.06 9.63 -42.74
CA PRO A 77 43.37 10.16 -43.12
C PRO A 77 44.20 10.46 -41.87
N VAL A 78 45.44 9.97 -41.86
CA VAL A 78 46.44 10.28 -40.84
C VAL A 78 46.76 11.77 -40.93
N VAL A 79 46.16 12.58 -40.05
CA VAL A 79 46.71 13.88 -39.71
C VAL A 79 47.74 13.64 -38.61
N SER A 80 49.01 13.82 -38.96
CA SER A 80 50.12 13.84 -38.03
C SER A 80 49.93 14.96 -37.00
N ARG A 81 49.36 14.63 -35.83
CA ARG A 81 49.56 15.45 -34.64
C ARG A 81 50.97 15.15 -34.12
N ILE A 82 51.72 16.24 -34.05
CA ILE A 82 53.04 16.39 -33.45
C ILE A 82 53.17 15.50 -32.22
N GLU A 83 54.29 14.77 -32.16
CA GLU A 83 54.78 14.04 -30.99
C GLU A 83 54.74 14.95 -29.75
N ALA A 84 53.66 14.89 -28.99
CA ALA A 84 53.71 15.21 -27.57
C ALA A 84 54.32 13.98 -26.90
N GLN A 85 55.56 14.14 -26.43
CA GLN A 85 56.25 13.13 -25.62
C GLN A 85 55.31 12.57 -24.54
N PRO A 86 55.31 11.25 -24.28
CA PRO A 86 54.64 10.71 -23.12
C PRO A 86 55.39 11.23 -21.89
N GLN A 87 54.87 12.27 -21.24
CA GLN A 87 55.18 12.46 -19.83
C GLN A 87 54.58 11.24 -19.12
N GLU A 88 55.42 10.25 -18.81
CA GLU A 88 55.15 9.26 -17.77
C GLU A 88 54.83 10.04 -16.50
N MET A 89 53.54 10.29 -16.25
CA MET A 89 53.07 10.74 -14.96
C MET A 89 53.35 9.58 -14.00
N ASN A 90 54.31 9.76 -13.10
CA ASN A 90 54.50 8.83 -12.00
C ASN A 90 53.22 8.84 -11.15
N LEU A 91 52.37 7.82 -11.31
CA LEU A 91 51.12 7.64 -10.54
C LEU A 91 51.38 7.17 -9.09
N GLY A 92 52.65 6.97 -8.75
CA GLY A 92 53.11 6.75 -7.40
C GLY A 92 52.93 7.96 -6.49
N THR A 93 52.99 7.70 -5.20
CA THR A 93 52.92 8.70 -4.14
C THR A 93 54.07 8.46 -3.16
N ILE A 94 54.43 9.50 -2.41
CA ILE A 94 55.34 9.39 -1.28
C ILE A 94 54.57 9.78 -0.04
N ILE A 95 54.73 9.00 1.04
CA ILE A 95 54.13 9.33 2.32
C ILE A 95 55.08 10.18 3.17
N PRO A 96 54.70 11.42 3.55
CA PRO A 96 55.62 12.35 4.22
C PRO A 96 55.77 12.07 5.72
N CYS A 97 55.11 11.05 6.26
CA CYS A 97 54.99 10.84 7.71
C CYS A 97 56.29 10.34 8.34
N SER A 98 56.72 11.00 9.41
CA SER A 98 57.91 10.65 10.19
C SER A 98 57.63 9.57 11.25
N ASP A 99 56.44 9.59 11.88
CA ASP A 99 55.97 8.54 12.78
C ASP A 99 55.01 7.59 12.05
N ARG A 100 55.42 6.33 11.93
CA ARG A 100 54.67 5.29 11.21
C ARG A 100 54.40 4.06 12.07
N ASN A 101 54.93 4.02 13.29
CA ASN A 101 54.90 2.81 14.11
C ASN A 101 53.54 2.66 14.82
N PRO A 102 53.06 1.42 15.03
CA PRO A 102 51.97 1.15 15.95
C PRO A 102 52.36 1.56 17.38
N SER A 103 51.37 1.78 18.26
CA SER A 103 51.66 1.95 19.67
C SER A 103 52.13 0.64 20.31
N ASN A 104 52.84 0.73 21.44
CA ASN A 104 53.37 -0.44 22.16
C ASN A 104 52.29 -1.44 22.62
N ALA A 105 51.04 -0.99 22.78
CA ALA A 105 49.89 -1.82 23.10
C ALA A 105 48.90 -1.82 21.93
N VAL A 106 48.29 -2.98 21.67
CA VAL A 106 47.17 -3.11 20.74
C VAL A 106 45.95 -2.42 21.38
N PRO A 107 45.25 -1.52 20.67
CA PRO A 107 44.12 -0.82 21.24
C PRO A 107 42.95 -1.78 21.42
N VAL A 108 42.19 -1.57 22.50
CA VAL A 108 40.93 -2.29 22.78
C VAL A 108 39.74 -1.59 22.12
N SER A 109 39.84 -0.27 21.93
CA SER A 109 38.79 0.56 21.34
C SER A 109 39.17 1.00 19.93
N VAL A 110 38.23 0.89 19.01
CA VAL A 110 38.36 1.33 17.61
C VAL A 110 38.59 2.84 17.53
N HIS A 111 38.13 3.59 18.54
CA HIS A 111 38.31 5.03 18.66
C HIS A 111 39.76 5.44 18.98
N ASN A 112 40.62 4.48 19.33
CA ASN A 112 42.06 4.66 19.55
C ASN A 112 42.90 3.91 18.50
N LEU A 113 42.32 3.60 17.34
CA LEU A 113 42.97 2.82 16.30
C LEU A 113 43.93 3.70 15.48
N ARG A 114 45.23 3.34 15.46
CA ARG A 114 46.25 3.97 14.60
C ARG A 114 46.37 3.19 13.28
N PRO A 115 46.82 3.81 12.17
CA PRO A 115 47.01 3.10 10.90
C PRO A 115 47.88 1.84 11.01
N GLY A 116 48.95 1.89 11.80
CA GLY A 116 49.86 0.75 12.00
C GLY A 116 49.24 -0.45 12.74
N HIS A 117 48.06 -0.30 13.38
CA HIS A 117 47.36 -1.41 14.03
C HIS A 117 46.52 -2.24 13.06
N ILE A 118 46.18 -1.71 11.88
CA ILE A 118 45.38 -2.41 10.89
C ILE A 118 46.20 -3.58 10.34
N LYS A 119 45.69 -4.79 10.49
CA LYS A 119 46.35 -6.01 10.00
C LYS A 119 45.64 -6.62 8.81
N VAL A 120 44.33 -6.40 8.68
CA VAL A 120 43.51 -6.97 7.61
C VAL A 120 42.80 -5.85 6.86
N ILE A 121 42.84 -5.87 5.53
CA ILE A 121 42.06 -4.97 4.67
C ILE A 121 41.09 -5.78 3.80
N GLY A 122 39.83 -5.34 3.74
CA GLY A 122 38.75 -5.95 2.96
C GLY A 122 37.98 -4.90 2.15
N ALA A 123 37.35 -5.31 1.05
CA ALA A 123 36.52 -4.42 0.24
C ALA A 123 35.29 -5.11 -0.34
N LEU A 124 34.20 -4.34 -0.41
CA LEU A 124 32.88 -4.74 -0.88
C LEU A 124 32.36 -3.64 -1.82
N GLY A 125 31.66 -4.01 -2.89
CA GLY A 125 31.15 -3.03 -3.84
C GLY A 125 30.89 -3.54 -5.24
N ASP A 126 30.94 -2.62 -6.20
CA ASP A 126 30.68 -2.87 -7.61
C ASP A 126 31.96 -2.86 -8.48
N SER A 127 31.79 -2.57 -9.77
CA SER A 127 32.83 -2.52 -10.79
C SER A 127 33.92 -1.47 -10.52
N LEU A 128 33.63 -0.39 -9.79
CA LEU A 128 34.63 0.60 -9.39
C LEU A 128 35.52 0.07 -8.26
N THR A 129 34.97 -0.73 -7.35
CA THR A 129 35.74 -1.38 -6.28
C THR A 129 36.54 -2.59 -6.81
N SER A 130 36.07 -3.26 -7.86
CA SER A 130 36.85 -4.30 -8.58
C SER A 130 37.85 -3.74 -9.61
N ALA A 131 37.88 -2.41 -9.81
CA ALA A 131 38.78 -1.72 -10.72
C ALA A 131 38.65 -2.17 -12.19
N ASN A 132 37.41 -2.24 -12.68
CA ASN A 132 37.14 -2.52 -14.08
C ASN A 132 37.80 -1.49 -15.00
N GLY A 133 38.63 -1.96 -15.93
CA GLY A 133 39.31 -1.10 -16.89
C GLY A 133 40.42 -0.21 -16.32
N ALA A 134 40.77 -0.31 -15.02
CA ALA A 134 41.70 0.65 -14.43
C ALA A 134 43.07 0.70 -15.14
N GLY A 135 43.60 -0.45 -15.57
CA GLY A 135 44.88 -0.56 -16.29
C GLY A 135 44.75 -0.79 -17.80
N SER A 136 43.61 -0.46 -18.40
CA SER A 136 43.39 -0.66 -19.85
C SER A 136 44.15 0.35 -20.70
N SER A 137 44.59 -0.07 -21.88
CA SER A 137 45.11 0.86 -22.89
C SER A 137 43.99 1.75 -23.46
N LEU A 138 44.29 3.03 -23.75
CA LEU A 138 43.32 4.06 -24.18
C LEU A 138 42.41 3.66 -25.36
N ASN A 139 42.83 2.70 -26.21
CA ASN A 139 42.11 2.32 -27.42
C ASN A 139 41.46 0.91 -27.35
N SER A 140 41.50 0.22 -26.21
CA SER A 140 40.95 -1.14 -26.07
C SER A 140 39.68 -1.16 -25.23
N ILE A 141 38.53 -1.03 -25.89
CA ILE A 141 37.20 -1.12 -25.24
C ILE A 141 36.99 -2.49 -24.56
N ILE A 142 37.58 -3.57 -25.08
CA ILE A 142 37.45 -4.91 -24.49
C ILE A 142 38.18 -4.99 -23.14
N ASP A 143 39.24 -4.22 -22.96
CA ASP A 143 40.01 -4.20 -21.70
C ASP A 143 39.21 -3.58 -20.55
N ALA A 144 38.15 -2.81 -20.83
CA ALA A 144 37.25 -2.27 -19.81
C ALA A 144 36.44 -3.36 -19.07
N LEU A 145 36.29 -4.54 -19.67
CA LEU A 145 35.66 -5.71 -19.04
C LEU A 145 36.60 -6.45 -18.08
N ILE A 146 37.89 -6.11 -18.07
CA ILE A 146 38.89 -6.74 -17.23
C ILE A 146 38.92 -6.04 -15.86
N GLN A 147 38.88 -6.83 -14.80
CA GLN A 147 38.90 -6.35 -13.42
C GLN A 147 40.35 -6.32 -12.91
N TYR A 148 40.94 -5.13 -12.80
CA TYR A 148 42.34 -4.91 -12.39
C TYR A 148 42.45 -4.81 -10.87
N ARG A 149 42.13 -5.92 -10.19
CA ARG A 149 42.03 -6.01 -8.72
C ARG A 149 43.23 -5.40 -7.99
N GLY A 150 44.44 -5.58 -8.50
CA GLY A 150 45.66 -5.03 -7.91
C GLY A 150 45.80 -3.50 -7.97
N LEU A 151 45.04 -2.84 -8.85
CA LEU A 151 44.99 -1.37 -9.00
C LEU A 151 43.78 -0.73 -8.30
N SER A 152 42.97 -1.52 -7.58
CA SER A 152 41.79 -1.00 -6.89
C SER A 152 42.15 0.03 -5.82
N TRP A 153 41.42 1.14 -5.81
CA TRP A 153 41.75 2.32 -5.02
C TRP A 153 41.64 2.05 -3.51
N SER A 154 40.71 1.18 -3.11
CA SER A 154 40.41 0.87 -1.71
C SER A 154 41.15 -0.35 -1.16
N ILE A 155 41.72 -1.23 -1.99
CA ILE A 155 42.30 -2.51 -1.53
C ILE A 155 43.40 -3.12 -2.42
N GLY A 156 43.67 -2.60 -3.62
CA GLY A 156 44.68 -3.17 -4.51
C GLY A 156 46.09 -3.08 -3.92
N GLY A 157 46.95 -4.08 -4.14
CA GLY A 157 48.31 -4.12 -3.60
C GLY A 157 49.38 -4.47 -4.62
N ASP A 158 49.14 -4.19 -5.91
CA ASP A 158 50.18 -4.30 -6.92
C ASP A 158 51.32 -3.33 -6.61
N GLU A 159 52.56 -3.79 -6.82
CA GLU A 159 53.80 -3.02 -6.65
C GLU A 159 53.94 -2.33 -5.27
N ASN A 160 54.46 -1.10 -5.22
CA ASN A 160 54.67 -0.33 -4.01
C ASN A 160 54.04 1.08 -4.14
N LEU A 161 53.99 1.83 -3.04
CA LEU A 161 53.34 3.15 -3.03
C LEU A 161 53.98 4.14 -4.03
N THR A 162 55.28 4.04 -4.29
CA THR A 162 56.01 4.92 -5.21
C THR A 162 55.72 4.68 -6.69
N THR A 163 54.94 3.65 -7.03
CA THR A 163 54.51 3.34 -8.40
C THR A 163 52.99 3.21 -8.53
N VAL A 164 52.34 2.54 -7.58
CA VAL A 164 50.90 2.29 -7.58
C VAL A 164 50.29 2.77 -6.26
N THR A 165 49.48 3.81 -6.34
CA THR A 165 48.83 4.40 -5.17
C THR A 165 47.46 3.79 -4.92
N THR A 166 47.34 3.06 -3.82
CA THR A 166 46.09 2.47 -3.31
C THR A 166 46.06 2.59 -1.79
N LEU A 167 44.88 2.46 -1.19
CA LEU A 167 44.77 2.48 0.28
C LEU A 167 45.61 1.38 0.95
N ALA A 168 45.67 0.18 0.36
CA ALA A 168 46.48 -0.90 0.91
C ALA A 168 47.98 -0.58 0.85
N ASN A 169 48.49 -0.02 -0.26
CA ASN A 169 49.89 0.37 -0.37
C ASN A 169 50.24 1.54 0.57
N ILE A 170 49.30 2.46 0.84
CA ILE A 170 49.49 3.49 1.87
C ILE A 170 49.61 2.87 3.26
N ILE A 171 48.70 1.96 3.63
CA ILE A 171 48.71 1.32 4.96
C ILE A 171 49.95 0.43 5.14
N ARG A 172 50.47 -0.20 4.07
CA ARG A 172 51.70 -1.00 4.12
C ARG A 172 52.94 -0.20 4.53
N GLU A 173 52.94 1.12 4.36
CA GLU A 173 54.00 1.99 4.89
C GLU A 173 53.96 2.15 6.41
N PHE A 174 52.82 1.88 7.05
CA PHE A 174 52.64 1.85 8.51
C PHE A 174 52.69 0.42 9.08
N ASN A 175 52.17 -0.56 8.34
CA ASN A 175 52.22 -1.97 8.70
C ASN A 175 52.60 -2.83 7.48
N PRO A 176 53.90 -3.18 7.30
CA PRO A 176 54.34 -4.02 6.20
C PRO A 176 53.76 -5.45 6.21
N SER A 177 53.17 -5.89 7.32
CA SER A 177 52.55 -7.21 7.48
C SER A 177 51.05 -7.22 7.16
N LEU A 178 50.51 -6.16 6.57
CA LEU A 178 49.11 -6.08 6.16
C LEU A 178 48.75 -7.28 5.24
N VAL A 179 47.62 -7.93 5.52
CA VAL A 179 47.04 -8.99 4.68
C VAL A 179 45.65 -8.58 4.17
N GLY A 180 45.14 -9.28 3.17
CA GLY A 180 43.77 -9.10 2.63
C GLY A 180 43.70 -8.38 1.29
N PHE A 181 44.75 -7.62 0.93
CA PHE A 181 44.79 -6.86 -0.32
C PHE A 181 44.77 -7.75 -1.57
N SER A 182 44.20 -7.22 -2.66
CA SER A 182 44.10 -7.94 -3.93
C SER A 182 45.24 -7.59 -4.88
N ILE A 183 45.64 -8.51 -5.76
CA ILE A 183 46.75 -8.33 -6.73
C ILE A 183 46.33 -8.76 -8.14
N GLY A 184 46.99 -8.23 -9.17
CA GLY A 184 46.79 -8.62 -10.56
C GLY A 184 45.35 -8.45 -11.08
N LYS A 185 44.92 -9.36 -11.97
CA LYS A 185 43.63 -9.29 -12.69
C LYS A 185 42.75 -10.51 -12.38
N GLY A 186 41.45 -10.35 -12.19
CA GLY A 186 40.55 -11.48 -11.93
C GLY A 186 39.19 -11.08 -11.35
N ASN A 187 38.21 -11.98 -11.46
CA ASN A 187 36.92 -11.82 -10.78
C ASN A 187 37.01 -12.28 -9.31
N GLU A 188 35.95 -12.07 -8.54
CA GLU A 188 35.85 -12.35 -7.09
C GLU A 188 36.14 -13.81 -6.71
N ASP A 189 36.05 -14.72 -7.69
CA ASP A 189 36.38 -16.15 -7.56
C ASP A 189 37.85 -16.50 -7.71
N LYS A 190 38.68 -15.56 -8.17
CA LYS A 190 40.10 -15.83 -8.33
C LYS A 190 40.85 -15.61 -7.01
N PRO A 191 41.86 -16.45 -6.72
CA PRO A 191 42.67 -16.32 -5.50
C PRO A 191 43.30 -14.94 -5.32
N ASN A 192 43.66 -14.27 -6.42
CA ASN A 192 44.29 -12.96 -6.41
C ASN A 192 43.34 -11.81 -6.07
N SER A 193 42.02 -12.03 -6.08
CA SER A 193 41.03 -11.07 -5.56
C SER A 193 40.99 -11.06 -4.02
N TYR A 194 41.40 -12.15 -3.38
CA TYR A 194 41.51 -12.33 -1.94
C TYR A 194 40.34 -11.72 -1.13
N LEU A 195 40.51 -10.65 -0.34
CA LEU A 195 39.40 -10.02 0.42
C LEU A 195 38.72 -8.86 -0.32
N ASN A 196 39.06 -8.61 -1.59
CA ASN A 196 38.28 -7.77 -2.49
C ASN A 196 37.13 -8.60 -3.07
N GLN A 197 35.97 -8.52 -2.43
CA GLN A 197 34.77 -9.29 -2.77
C GLN A 197 33.75 -8.46 -3.54
N ALA A 198 34.16 -7.31 -4.09
CA ALA A 198 33.34 -6.52 -5.00
C ALA A 198 33.02 -7.28 -6.29
N VAL A 199 31.81 -7.11 -6.81
CA VAL A 199 31.31 -7.82 -7.99
C VAL A 199 30.89 -6.80 -9.04
N ALA A 200 31.43 -6.92 -10.25
CA ALA A 200 31.08 -6.01 -11.35
C ALA A 200 29.59 -6.12 -11.70
N GLY A 201 28.90 -4.98 -11.78
CA GLY A 201 27.45 -4.91 -12.03
C GLY A 201 26.58 -5.13 -10.79
N ALA A 202 27.16 -5.32 -9.60
CA ALA A 202 26.40 -5.49 -8.37
C ALA A 202 25.63 -4.22 -7.98
N ARG A 203 24.44 -4.42 -7.41
CA ARG A 203 23.62 -3.39 -6.78
C ARG A 203 23.66 -3.52 -5.26
N SER A 204 22.98 -2.62 -4.57
CA SER A 204 22.90 -2.67 -3.11
C SER A 204 22.37 -4.00 -2.58
N ASP A 205 21.41 -4.66 -3.24
CA ASP A 205 20.83 -5.94 -2.81
C ASP A 205 21.79 -7.15 -2.90
N ASP A 206 22.86 -7.05 -3.70
CA ASP A 206 23.90 -8.07 -3.81
C ASP A 206 24.91 -8.03 -2.65
N ILE A 207 24.96 -6.93 -1.88
CA ILE A 207 26.03 -6.67 -0.89
C ILE A 207 26.07 -7.71 0.23
N THR A 208 24.89 -8.24 0.61
CA THR A 208 24.78 -9.24 1.68
C THR A 208 25.54 -10.52 1.32
N GLN A 209 25.49 -10.92 0.05
CA GLN A 209 26.23 -12.10 -0.41
C GLN A 209 27.74 -11.86 -0.37
N GLN A 210 28.20 -10.68 -0.79
CA GLN A 210 29.61 -10.30 -0.74
C GLN A 210 30.14 -10.32 0.71
N ILE A 211 29.37 -9.78 1.67
CA ILE A 211 29.72 -9.78 3.10
C ILE A 211 29.86 -11.19 3.64
N ARG A 212 28.87 -12.06 3.38
CA ARG A 212 28.91 -13.45 3.85
C ARG A 212 30.15 -14.17 3.36
N ARG A 213 30.52 -13.94 2.10
CA ARG A 213 31.74 -14.48 1.50
C ARG A 213 33.00 -13.90 2.14
N LEU A 214 33.08 -12.59 2.32
CA LEU A 214 34.19 -11.91 2.98
C LEU A 214 34.42 -12.46 4.40
N ILE A 215 33.37 -12.58 5.20
CA ILE A 215 33.44 -13.15 6.56
C ILE A 215 33.95 -14.59 6.54
N ASN A 216 33.46 -15.42 5.62
CA ASN A 216 33.91 -16.81 5.51
C ASN A 216 35.39 -16.91 5.12
N LEU A 217 35.85 -16.07 4.20
CA LEU A 217 37.27 -16.01 3.83
C LEU A 217 38.13 -15.62 5.03
N MET A 218 37.75 -14.57 5.77
CA MET A 218 38.50 -14.15 6.95
C MET A 218 38.51 -15.19 8.08
N LYS A 219 37.42 -15.95 8.27
CA LYS A 219 37.35 -17.01 9.28
C LYS A 219 38.20 -18.25 8.92
N ASN A 220 38.39 -18.51 7.63
CA ASN A 220 39.06 -19.70 7.13
C ASN A 220 40.56 -19.48 6.83
N ASP A 221 41.05 -18.24 6.88
CA ASP A 221 42.45 -17.92 6.62
C ASP A 221 43.30 -18.00 7.89
N SER A 222 44.30 -18.88 7.90
CA SER A 222 45.20 -19.05 9.06
C SER A 222 46.11 -17.85 9.32
N ASN A 223 46.26 -16.92 8.37
CA ASN A 223 47.02 -15.69 8.56
C ASN A 223 46.21 -14.57 9.22
N ILE A 224 44.90 -14.77 9.41
CA ILE A 224 43.99 -13.81 10.03
C ILE A 224 43.50 -14.36 11.35
N ASN A 225 43.88 -13.72 12.46
CA ASN A 225 43.19 -13.96 13.71
C ASN A 225 41.85 -13.20 13.69
N PHE A 226 40.80 -13.88 13.26
CA PHE A 226 39.47 -13.28 13.10
C PHE A 226 38.96 -12.57 14.36
N GLN A 227 39.31 -13.04 15.56
CA GLN A 227 38.87 -12.42 16.81
C GLN A 227 39.70 -11.20 17.17
N GLU A 228 41.03 -11.26 17.06
CA GLU A 228 41.92 -10.25 17.66
C GLU A 228 42.51 -9.23 16.67
N ASP A 229 42.59 -9.55 15.38
CA ASP A 229 43.23 -8.67 14.41
C ASP A 229 42.29 -7.52 14.02
N TRP A 230 42.81 -6.28 14.00
CA TRP A 230 42.06 -5.12 13.54
C TRP A 230 41.86 -5.14 12.01
N LYS A 231 40.60 -5.00 11.60
CA LYS A 231 40.15 -5.08 10.21
C LYS A 231 39.70 -3.71 9.73
N LEU A 232 40.12 -3.33 8.53
CA LEU A 232 39.60 -2.17 7.80
C LEU A 232 38.81 -2.67 6.59
N ILE A 233 37.50 -2.40 6.56
CA ILE A 233 36.62 -2.83 5.47
C ILE A 233 36.09 -1.60 4.74
N THR A 234 36.30 -1.51 3.43
CA THR A 234 35.73 -0.44 2.60
C THR A 234 34.52 -0.93 1.83
N LEU A 235 33.39 -0.23 1.95
CA LEU A 235 32.14 -0.50 1.25
C LEU A 235 31.82 0.68 0.34
N PHE A 236 31.65 0.42 -0.96
CA PHE A 236 31.23 1.41 -1.96
C PHE A 236 30.33 0.76 -3.02
N ILE A 237 29.07 1.16 -3.07
CA ILE A 237 28.01 0.57 -3.92
C ILE A 237 26.95 1.65 -4.22
N GLY A 238 26.07 1.41 -5.20
CA GLY A 238 24.93 2.28 -5.52
C GLY A 238 24.92 2.83 -6.95
N GLY A 239 26.04 2.69 -7.68
CA GLY A 239 26.13 3.19 -9.06
C GLY A 239 25.17 2.45 -9.99
N ASN A 240 25.13 1.12 -9.90
CA ASN A 240 24.23 0.29 -10.71
C ASN A 240 22.76 0.51 -10.33
N ASP A 241 22.44 0.73 -9.06
CA ASP A 241 21.09 1.07 -8.60
C ASP A 241 20.58 2.35 -9.29
N LEU A 242 21.41 3.41 -9.34
CA LEU A 242 21.08 4.65 -10.07
C LEU A 242 21.04 4.44 -11.60
N CYS A 243 21.87 3.55 -12.14
CA CYS A 243 21.88 3.21 -13.56
C CYS A 243 20.62 2.48 -14.03
N ASP A 244 19.96 1.73 -13.14
CA ASP A 244 18.82 0.87 -13.43
C ASP A 244 17.48 1.40 -12.83
N ASN A 245 17.50 2.51 -12.10
CA ASN A 245 16.31 3.03 -11.41
C ASN A 245 15.12 3.29 -12.34
N CYS A 246 15.35 3.74 -13.57
CA CYS A 246 14.30 3.97 -14.55
C CYS A 246 13.67 2.68 -15.10
N ASP A 247 14.30 1.52 -14.94
CA ASP A 247 13.75 0.21 -15.31
C ASP A 247 12.96 -0.43 -14.15
N ASP A 248 13.42 -0.23 -12.91
CA ASP A 248 12.74 -0.68 -11.67
C ASP A 248 12.87 0.37 -10.56
N PRO A 249 11.94 1.35 -10.50
CA PRO A 249 12.04 2.49 -9.58
C PRO A 249 11.76 2.12 -8.12
N ILE A 250 11.14 0.95 -7.88
CA ILE A 250 10.86 0.45 -6.52
C ILE A 250 12.11 -0.25 -5.99
N ARG A 251 12.65 -1.22 -6.72
CA ARG A 251 13.82 -2.00 -6.26
C ARG A 251 15.07 -1.16 -6.09
N ASN A 252 15.24 -0.14 -6.94
CA ASN A 252 16.38 0.78 -6.87
C ASN A 252 15.95 2.14 -6.27
N SER A 253 14.90 2.18 -5.46
CA SER A 253 14.54 3.40 -4.75
C SER A 253 15.57 3.70 -3.65
N PRO A 254 15.63 4.93 -3.13
CA PRO A 254 16.41 5.22 -1.93
C PRO A 254 16.05 4.23 -0.82
N GLU A 255 14.74 3.98 -0.63
CA GLU A 255 14.09 3.06 0.34
C GLU A 255 14.56 1.59 0.27
N TYR A 256 15.02 1.10 -0.87
CA TYR A 256 15.65 -0.23 -0.92
C TYR A 256 17.16 -0.15 -0.80
N TYR A 257 17.78 0.89 -1.35
CA TYR A 257 19.21 1.13 -1.26
C TYR A 257 19.70 1.17 0.19
N ILE A 258 19.16 2.05 1.07
CA ILE A 258 19.64 2.09 2.46
C ILE A 258 19.26 0.85 3.26
N TRP A 259 18.12 0.21 2.98
CA TRP A 259 17.74 -1.04 3.65
C TRP A 259 18.78 -2.13 3.41
N ASN A 260 19.25 -2.25 2.17
CA ASN A 260 20.31 -3.17 1.80
C ASN A 260 21.63 -2.82 2.49
N ILE A 261 22.02 -1.55 2.53
CA ILE A 261 23.23 -1.09 3.24
C ILE A 261 23.13 -1.37 4.75
N GLN A 262 22.00 -1.04 5.38
CA GLN A 262 21.75 -1.30 6.79
C GLN A 262 21.83 -2.79 7.10
N SER A 263 21.18 -3.64 6.30
CA SER A 263 21.24 -5.10 6.44
C SER A 263 22.69 -5.62 6.36
N ALA A 264 23.48 -5.05 5.45
CA ALA A 264 24.90 -5.32 5.29
C ALA A 264 25.69 -4.99 6.57
N LEU A 265 25.54 -3.76 7.06
CA LEU A 265 26.26 -3.23 8.21
C LEU A 265 25.83 -3.90 9.52
N ASP A 266 24.55 -4.25 9.67
CA ASP A 266 24.03 -5.01 10.81
C ASP A 266 24.69 -6.39 10.91
N ILE A 267 24.93 -7.08 9.79
CA ILE A 267 25.68 -8.35 9.77
C ILE A 267 27.12 -8.14 10.22
N LEU A 268 27.81 -7.11 9.71
CA LEU A 268 29.19 -6.80 10.10
C LEU A 268 29.28 -6.45 11.60
N HIS A 269 28.41 -5.56 12.09
CA HIS A 269 28.35 -5.13 13.47
C HIS A 269 28.05 -6.29 14.43
N LYS A 270 27.22 -7.24 13.99
CA LYS A 270 26.89 -8.44 14.77
C LYS A 270 28.01 -9.47 14.80
N GLU A 271 28.68 -9.72 13.67
CA GLU A 271 29.52 -10.91 13.49
C GLU A 271 31.03 -10.66 13.45
N VAL A 272 31.48 -9.43 13.18
CA VAL A 272 32.90 -9.13 12.93
C VAL A 272 33.47 -8.24 14.04
N PRO A 273 34.32 -8.77 14.93
CA PRO A 273 34.95 -7.97 15.99
C PRO A 273 36.15 -7.16 15.47
N HIS A 274 36.59 -6.17 16.25
CA HIS A 274 37.75 -5.33 15.95
C HIS A 274 37.75 -4.78 14.51
N THR A 275 36.72 -4.02 14.15
CA THR A 275 36.50 -3.59 12.76
C THR A 275 36.23 -2.09 12.65
N PHE A 276 36.94 -1.44 11.73
CA PHE A 276 36.64 -0.10 11.23
C PHE A 276 36.04 -0.24 9.82
N VAL A 277 34.82 0.26 9.61
CA VAL A 277 34.18 0.25 8.29
C VAL A 277 34.26 1.65 7.67
N ASN A 278 34.91 1.75 6.52
CA ASN A 278 34.80 2.88 5.61
C ASN A 278 33.55 2.72 4.75
N LEU A 279 32.50 3.48 5.04
CA LEU A 279 31.30 3.55 4.18
C LEU A 279 31.44 4.75 3.25
N VAL A 280 31.80 4.51 1.99
CA VAL A 280 32.03 5.58 1.03
C VAL A 280 30.70 5.88 0.33
N THR A 281 30.29 7.14 0.37
CA THR A 281 29.04 7.59 -0.26
C THR A 281 29.12 7.53 -1.77
N ILE A 282 27.99 7.27 -2.42
CA ILE A 282 27.91 7.29 -3.88
C ILE A 282 28.29 8.67 -4.46
N LEU A 283 29.03 8.67 -5.56
CA LEU A 283 29.42 9.90 -6.25
C LEU A 283 28.22 10.63 -6.89
N ASP A 284 28.37 11.93 -7.15
CA ASP A 284 27.45 12.62 -8.08
C ASP A 284 27.65 12.04 -9.49
N VAL A 285 26.63 11.36 -10.00
CA VAL A 285 26.70 10.66 -11.27
C VAL A 285 26.35 11.57 -12.46
N ILE A 286 25.79 12.77 -12.24
CA ILE A 286 25.37 13.66 -13.32
C ILE A 286 26.54 14.21 -14.14
N PRO A 287 27.70 14.63 -13.56
CA PRO A 287 28.83 15.17 -14.29
C PRO A 287 29.37 14.26 -15.41
N VAL A 288 29.21 12.94 -15.32
CA VAL A 288 29.66 11.98 -16.36
C VAL A 288 28.98 12.21 -17.72
N ARG A 289 27.82 12.87 -17.74
CA ARG A 289 27.13 13.29 -18.97
C ARG A 289 27.91 14.32 -19.78
N LYS A 290 28.87 15.05 -19.20
CA LYS A 290 29.74 15.94 -19.97
C LYS A 290 30.64 15.15 -20.92
N LEU A 291 31.21 14.03 -20.45
CA LEU A 291 31.87 13.07 -21.34
C LEU A 291 30.88 12.58 -22.37
N TYR A 292 29.66 12.17 -21.94
CA TYR A 292 28.43 11.98 -22.72
C TYR A 292 28.30 12.76 -24.05
N GLN A 293 28.39 14.07 -23.88
CA GLN A 293 27.90 15.05 -24.84
C GLN A 293 29.02 15.60 -25.72
N GLU A 294 30.26 15.58 -25.23
CA GLU A 294 31.40 16.13 -25.94
C GLU A 294 31.75 15.30 -27.18
N LYS A 295 31.50 15.83 -28.38
CA LYS A 295 31.72 15.09 -29.63
C LYS A 295 33.19 15.01 -30.02
N SER A 296 34.04 15.89 -29.48
CA SER A 296 35.47 15.89 -29.75
C SER A 296 36.25 14.86 -28.93
N THR A 297 35.64 14.29 -27.89
CA THR A 297 36.22 13.21 -27.07
C THR A 297 35.79 11.85 -27.61
N ASP A 298 36.75 10.95 -27.82
CA ASP A 298 36.49 9.59 -28.33
C ASP A 298 35.92 8.69 -27.23
N CYS A 299 34.59 8.63 -27.15
CA CYS A 299 33.85 7.84 -26.16
C CYS A 299 32.77 6.96 -26.82
N PRO A 300 32.65 5.68 -26.42
CA PRO A 300 31.73 4.74 -27.06
C PRO A 300 30.28 4.95 -26.59
N ARG A 301 29.58 5.92 -27.20
CA ARG A 301 28.21 6.34 -26.84
C ARG A 301 27.20 5.20 -26.71
N LEU A 302 27.27 4.21 -27.60
CA LEU A 302 26.36 3.06 -27.56
C LEU A 302 26.59 2.19 -26.32
N ILE A 303 27.85 2.04 -25.91
CA ILE A 303 28.23 1.27 -24.71
C ILE A 303 27.80 2.04 -23.47
N MET A 304 28.09 3.34 -23.39
CA MET A 304 27.65 4.19 -22.27
C MET A 304 26.14 4.10 -22.04
N ARG A 305 25.32 4.25 -23.11
CA ARG A 305 23.85 4.12 -23.03
C ARG A 305 23.35 2.73 -22.65
N SER A 306 24.18 1.71 -22.83
CA SER A 306 23.84 0.32 -22.49
C SER A 306 24.21 -0.01 -21.05
N ILE A 307 25.34 0.50 -20.56
CA ILE A 307 25.82 0.28 -19.19
C ILE A 307 24.97 1.08 -18.19
N CYS A 308 24.60 2.32 -18.53
CA CYS A 308 23.88 3.18 -17.59
C CYS A 308 22.75 3.97 -18.29
N PRO A 309 21.64 3.29 -18.64
CA PRO A 309 20.58 3.87 -19.45
C PRO A 309 19.94 5.10 -18.81
N CYS A 310 19.70 5.08 -17.50
CA CYS A 310 19.01 6.17 -16.80
C CYS A 310 19.86 7.46 -16.73
N ILE A 311 21.18 7.34 -16.81
CA ILE A 311 22.06 8.51 -16.89
C ILE A 311 22.14 9.05 -18.31
N PHE A 312 22.29 8.21 -19.35
CA PHE A 312 22.69 8.69 -20.68
C PHE A 312 21.57 8.77 -21.72
N LYS A 313 20.44 8.07 -21.54
CA LYS A 313 19.30 8.15 -22.47
C LYS A 313 18.47 9.44 -22.33
N PRO A 314 18.24 10.00 -21.13
CA PRO A 314 17.41 11.20 -20.99
C PRO A 314 18.01 12.44 -21.66
N LYS A 315 17.13 13.36 -22.09
CA LYS A 315 17.51 14.66 -22.65
C LYS A 315 17.98 15.61 -21.54
N ASP A 316 18.77 16.61 -21.90
CA ASP A 316 19.15 17.66 -20.94
C ASP A 316 17.92 18.45 -20.46
N ASN A 317 17.97 18.87 -19.19
CA ASN A 317 16.89 19.61 -18.52
C ASN A 317 15.53 18.92 -18.55
N SER A 318 15.51 17.59 -18.58
CA SER A 318 14.28 16.80 -18.50
C SER A 318 13.96 16.43 -17.04
N SER A 319 12.68 16.18 -16.76
CA SER A 319 12.22 15.75 -15.42
C SER A 319 12.93 14.47 -14.95
N GLU A 320 13.33 13.60 -15.86
CA GLU A 320 14.07 12.37 -15.56
C GLU A 320 15.48 12.65 -15.01
N ILE A 321 16.18 13.68 -15.49
CA ILE A 321 17.50 14.08 -14.95
C ILE A 321 17.36 14.81 -13.62
N GLU A 322 16.33 15.64 -13.45
CA GLU A 322 16.02 16.25 -12.15
C GLU A 322 15.70 15.18 -11.11
N ASN A 323 14.91 14.16 -11.48
CA ASN A 323 14.61 13.03 -10.61
C ASN A 323 15.87 12.21 -10.28
N LEU A 324 16.72 11.91 -11.26
CA LEU A 324 17.98 11.20 -11.01
C LEU A 324 18.90 11.97 -10.05
N ALA A 325 19.02 13.29 -10.21
CA ALA A 325 19.79 14.15 -9.31
C ALA A 325 19.20 14.15 -7.89
N PHE A 326 17.87 14.16 -7.77
CA PHE A 326 17.16 14.00 -6.50
C PHE A 326 17.46 12.64 -5.83
N LEU A 327 17.37 11.55 -6.58
CA LEU A 327 17.64 10.19 -6.09
C LEU A 327 19.10 10.03 -5.62
N ASN A 328 20.05 10.52 -6.41
CA ASN A 328 21.47 10.45 -6.07
C ASN A 328 21.77 11.22 -4.77
N ARG A 329 21.16 12.40 -4.58
CA ARG A 329 21.24 13.15 -3.32
C ARG A 329 20.60 12.38 -2.16
N ARG A 330 19.44 11.76 -2.40
CA ARG A 330 18.74 10.98 -1.36
C ARG A 330 19.58 9.80 -0.87
N TYR A 331 20.25 9.08 -1.78
CA TYR A 331 21.19 8.01 -1.42
C TYR A 331 22.32 8.52 -0.52
N GLN A 332 22.90 9.68 -0.84
CA GLN A 332 23.96 10.30 -0.05
C GLN A 332 23.43 10.69 1.35
N GLU A 333 22.33 11.43 1.41
CA GLU A 333 21.72 11.88 2.67
C GLU A 333 21.34 10.71 3.59
N ASP A 334 20.72 9.66 3.05
CA ASP A 334 20.29 8.51 3.83
C ASP A 334 21.48 7.66 4.32
N THR A 335 22.58 7.65 3.56
CA THR A 335 23.86 7.05 4.00
C THR A 335 24.42 7.77 5.23
N HIS A 336 24.39 9.11 5.24
CA HIS A 336 24.76 9.89 6.41
C HIS A 336 23.84 9.60 7.59
N ARG A 337 22.52 9.75 7.41
CA ARG A 337 21.52 9.56 8.48
C ARG A 337 21.64 8.18 9.14
N LEU A 338 21.80 7.12 8.35
CA LEU A 338 21.94 5.76 8.86
C LEU A 338 23.08 5.65 9.88
N VAL A 339 24.25 6.22 9.58
CA VAL A 339 25.43 6.14 10.46
C VAL A 339 25.35 7.17 11.59
N GLU A 340 24.86 8.36 11.31
CA GLU A 340 24.68 9.46 12.27
C GLU A 340 23.57 9.19 13.29
N SER A 341 22.75 8.14 13.11
CA SER A 341 21.85 7.62 14.15
C SER A 341 22.59 7.10 15.39
N GLY A 342 23.89 6.79 15.27
CA GLY A 342 24.69 6.18 16.33
C GLY A 342 24.51 4.67 16.47
N ARG A 343 23.74 4.03 15.58
CA ARG A 343 23.41 2.58 15.59
C ARG A 343 24.64 1.67 15.71
N TYR A 344 25.77 2.04 15.10
CA TYR A 344 26.97 1.18 15.01
C TYR A 344 28.07 1.48 16.01
N ASP A 345 27.92 2.53 16.83
CA ASP A 345 28.91 2.92 17.86
C ASP A 345 28.51 2.42 19.26
N THR A 346 27.77 1.30 19.30
CA THR A 346 27.29 0.65 20.54
C THR A 346 28.32 -0.30 21.17
N ARG A 347 29.40 -0.60 20.45
CA ARG A 347 30.54 -1.41 20.89
C ARG A 347 31.81 -0.58 20.87
N GLU A 348 32.79 -0.97 21.68
CA GLU A 348 34.11 -0.31 21.67
C GLU A 348 35.00 -0.83 20.54
N ASP A 349 34.76 -2.02 20.00
CA ASP A 349 35.62 -2.66 19.00
C ASP A 349 35.07 -2.59 17.57
N PHE A 350 34.00 -1.83 17.33
CA PHE A 350 33.38 -1.70 16.02
C PHE A 350 32.90 -0.26 15.78
N THR A 351 33.08 0.26 14.56
CA THR A 351 32.50 1.53 14.13
C THR A 351 32.28 1.54 12.62
N VAL A 352 31.32 2.35 12.17
CA VAL A 352 31.11 2.71 10.76
C VAL A 352 31.33 4.19 10.62
N VAL A 353 32.15 4.60 9.65
CA VAL A 353 32.44 6.00 9.37
C VAL A 353 32.13 6.32 7.91
N VAL A 354 31.26 7.31 7.70
CA VAL A 354 30.95 7.82 6.36
C VAL A 354 32.14 8.59 5.80
N GLN A 355 32.50 8.29 4.56
CA GLN A 355 33.58 8.95 3.82
C GLN A 355 32.98 9.67 2.59
N PRO A 356 32.65 10.97 2.70
CA PRO A 356 31.93 11.74 1.67
C PRO A 356 32.81 12.17 0.48
N LEU A 357 33.99 11.59 0.31
CA LEU A 357 35.02 12.12 -0.59
C LEU A 357 34.55 12.26 -2.04
N LEU A 358 33.61 11.43 -2.54
CA LEU A 358 33.16 11.47 -3.94
C LEU A 358 31.84 12.22 -4.16
N GLU A 359 31.18 12.73 -3.11
CA GLU A 359 29.78 13.21 -3.21
C GLU A 359 29.55 14.32 -4.22
N LYS A 360 30.55 15.18 -4.43
CA LYS A 360 30.49 16.34 -5.33
C LYS A 360 31.63 16.35 -6.34
N ALA A 361 32.11 15.16 -6.72
CA ALA A 361 33.17 15.04 -7.72
C ALA A 361 32.75 15.67 -9.05
N GLU A 362 33.46 16.71 -9.49
CA GLU A 362 33.27 17.35 -10.78
C GLU A 362 33.98 16.56 -11.89
N MET A 363 33.55 16.79 -13.13
CA MET A 363 34.19 16.24 -14.32
C MET A 363 35.61 16.83 -14.48
N PRO A 364 36.68 16.00 -14.54
CA PRO A 364 38.02 16.45 -14.88
C PRO A 364 38.04 17.17 -16.23
N MET A 365 38.76 18.28 -16.31
CA MET A 365 38.88 19.08 -17.53
C MET A 365 40.33 19.13 -18.00
N THR A 366 40.51 19.06 -19.32
CA THR A 366 41.77 19.38 -19.98
C THR A 366 42.07 20.88 -19.87
N PRO A 367 43.32 21.32 -20.11
CA PRO A 367 43.66 22.75 -20.15
C PRO A 367 42.81 23.58 -21.12
N ASP A 368 42.28 22.93 -22.16
CA ASP A 368 41.40 23.54 -23.18
C ASP A 368 39.92 23.59 -22.74
N GLY A 369 39.59 23.13 -21.53
CA GLY A 369 38.24 23.13 -20.97
C GLY A 369 37.34 21.99 -21.46
N LEU A 370 37.89 20.98 -22.15
CA LEU A 370 37.15 19.78 -22.57
C LEU A 370 37.21 18.68 -21.49
N PRO A 371 36.17 17.84 -21.33
CA PRO A 371 36.21 16.68 -20.43
C PRO A 371 37.42 15.77 -20.71
N ASP A 372 38.24 15.53 -19.69
CA ASP A 372 39.46 14.72 -19.80
C ASP A 372 39.16 13.23 -19.62
N ALA A 373 38.99 12.54 -20.76
CA ALA A 373 38.73 11.10 -20.78
C ALA A 373 39.89 10.25 -20.23
N SER A 374 41.10 10.78 -20.02
CA SER A 374 42.24 10.01 -19.49
C SER A 374 42.09 9.59 -18.01
N TYR A 375 41.09 10.16 -17.33
CA TYR A 375 40.66 9.76 -15.99
C TYR A 375 39.69 8.57 -15.99
N PHE A 376 39.21 8.14 -17.15
CA PHE A 376 38.24 7.08 -17.33
C PHE A 376 38.81 5.96 -18.21
N ALA A 377 38.33 4.74 -18.01
CA ALA A 377 38.62 3.62 -18.88
C ALA A 377 38.06 3.89 -20.30
N PRO A 378 38.44 3.11 -21.34
CA PRO A 378 37.98 3.29 -22.72
C PRO A 378 36.45 3.20 -22.92
N ASP A 379 35.69 2.79 -21.91
CA ASP A 379 34.23 2.88 -21.92
C ASP A 379 33.68 4.27 -21.55
N CYS A 380 34.55 5.20 -21.15
CA CYS A 380 34.26 6.54 -20.64
C CYS A 380 33.28 6.56 -19.46
N PHE A 381 33.27 5.49 -18.66
CA PHE A 381 32.38 5.35 -17.50
C PHE A 381 33.15 4.91 -16.26
N HIS A 382 33.89 3.80 -16.33
CA HIS A 382 34.69 3.33 -15.20
C HIS A 382 35.96 4.16 -15.02
N PHE A 383 36.53 4.15 -13.82
CA PHE A 383 37.74 4.89 -13.50
C PHE A 383 38.98 4.24 -14.14
N HIS A 384 39.84 5.09 -14.73
CA HIS A 384 41.21 4.71 -15.07
C HIS A 384 42.11 4.77 -13.82
N GLN A 385 43.32 4.22 -13.89
CA GLN A 385 44.31 4.23 -12.82
C GLN A 385 44.56 5.62 -12.21
N LYS A 386 44.42 6.70 -13.00
CA LYS A 386 44.50 8.09 -12.52
C LYS A 386 43.43 8.39 -11.46
N SER A 387 42.16 8.11 -11.76
CA SER A 387 41.05 8.34 -10.82
C SER A 387 41.13 7.40 -9.62
N HIS A 388 41.54 6.15 -9.83
CA HIS A 388 41.81 5.22 -8.72
C HIS A 388 42.88 5.77 -7.76
N THR A 389 43.97 6.33 -8.29
CA THR A 389 45.04 6.96 -7.49
C THR A 389 44.50 8.12 -6.66
N GLN A 390 43.68 8.98 -7.25
CA GLN A 390 43.13 10.14 -6.54
C GLN A 390 42.08 9.76 -5.51
N ALA A 391 41.22 8.77 -5.81
CA ALA A 391 40.28 8.22 -4.85
C ALA A 391 40.99 7.58 -3.63
N ALA A 392 42.11 6.88 -3.85
CA ALA A 392 42.93 6.32 -2.77
C ALA A 392 43.54 7.40 -1.86
N ARG A 393 44.11 8.46 -2.46
CA ARG A 393 44.66 9.62 -1.72
C ARG A 393 43.58 10.36 -0.94
N GLY A 394 42.43 10.58 -1.57
CA GLY A 394 41.26 11.20 -0.97
C GLY A 394 40.75 10.41 0.22
N LEU A 395 40.56 9.09 0.06
CA LEU A 395 40.07 8.21 1.13
C LEU A 395 41.01 8.18 2.33
N TRP A 396 42.31 8.06 2.09
CA TRP A 396 43.30 8.12 3.16
C TRP A 396 43.19 9.42 3.96
N ASN A 397 43.14 10.57 3.28
CA ASN A 397 43.01 11.86 3.95
C ASN A 397 41.69 11.96 4.72
N ASN A 398 40.58 11.49 4.15
CA ASN A 398 39.26 11.51 4.76
C ASN A 398 39.21 10.70 6.06
N MET A 399 39.90 9.56 6.12
CA MET A 399 40.03 8.75 7.34
C MET A 399 40.78 9.46 8.48
N LEU A 400 41.58 10.50 8.18
CA LEU A 400 42.34 11.27 9.16
C LEU A 400 41.70 12.63 9.49
N GLU A 401 40.60 12.99 8.82
CA GLU A 401 39.89 14.25 9.04
C GLU A 401 38.81 14.10 10.11
N PRO A 402 38.68 15.06 11.05
CA PRO A 402 37.53 15.12 11.95
C PRO A 402 36.21 15.05 11.19
N ILE A 403 35.18 14.42 11.76
CA ILE A 403 33.89 14.20 11.07
C ILE A 403 33.34 15.47 10.39
N ALA A 404 33.33 16.61 11.08
CA ALA A 404 32.80 17.88 10.56
C ALA A 404 33.68 18.55 9.49
N GLU A 405 34.94 18.10 9.34
CA GLU A 405 35.95 18.67 8.45
C GLU A 405 36.31 17.71 7.30
N LYS A 406 35.57 16.61 7.14
CA LYS A 406 35.80 15.64 6.07
C LYS A 406 35.67 16.34 4.71
N THR A 407 36.73 16.26 3.94
CA THR A 407 36.83 16.83 2.59
C THR A 407 35.86 16.12 1.65
N ILE A 408 35.13 16.91 0.86
CA ILE A 408 34.39 16.45 -0.31
C ILE A 408 35.23 16.83 -1.53
N LEU A 409 35.75 15.84 -2.26
CA LEU A 409 36.61 16.07 -3.41
C LEU A 409 35.80 16.67 -4.55
N GLN A 410 36.00 17.97 -4.81
CA GLN A 410 35.36 18.64 -5.94
C GLN A 410 36.11 18.41 -7.25
N ARG A 411 37.45 18.42 -7.24
CA ARG A 411 38.28 18.26 -8.45
C ARG A 411 39.19 17.06 -8.32
N ILE A 412 38.95 16.03 -9.13
CA ILE A 412 39.73 14.78 -9.12
C ILE A 412 41.14 15.01 -9.69
N GLU A 413 41.30 15.96 -10.61
CA GLU A 413 42.59 16.29 -11.24
C GLU A 413 43.53 17.09 -10.33
N ALA A 414 43.04 17.59 -9.20
CA ALA A 414 43.88 18.32 -8.26
C ALA A 414 44.95 17.42 -7.64
N GLU A 415 46.13 17.97 -7.37
CA GLU A 415 47.19 17.25 -6.67
C GLU A 415 46.81 17.07 -5.19
N ILE A 416 46.56 15.83 -4.77
CA ILE A 416 46.25 15.49 -3.37
C ILE A 416 47.52 15.02 -2.67
N THR A 417 48.01 15.79 -1.71
CA THR A 417 49.11 15.37 -0.82
C THR A 417 48.56 14.52 0.33
N LEU A 418 49.23 13.40 0.64
CA LEU A 418 48.83 12.54 1.76
C LEU A 418 49.08 13.24 3.10
N LYS A 419 48.03 13.30 3.93
CA LYS A 419 48.09 13.79 5.32
C LYS A 419 48.74 12.74 6.23
N CYS A 420 49.31 13.22 7.32
CA CYS A 420 49.90 12.38 8.36
C CYS A 420 49.11 12.52 9.66
N PRO A 421 48.90 11.41 10.41
CA PRO A 421 48.43 11.51 11.79
C PRO A 421 49.39 12.40 12.60
N ASN A 422 48.85 13.32 13.39
CA ASN A 422 49.65 14.21 14.24
C ASN A 422 49.74 13.65 15.67
N GLN A 423 50.62 14.20 16.52
CA GLN A 423 50.83 13.67 17.88
C GLN A 423 49.61 13.81 18.79
N ASP A 424 48.78 14.83 18.57
CA ASP A 424 47.58 15.10 19.38
C ASP A 424 46.39 14.20 18.96
N GLN A 425 46.35 13.79 17.69
CA GLN A 425 45.32 12.92 17.10
C GLN A 425 45.98 11.85 16.20
N PRO A 426 46.65 10.84 16.79
CA PRO A 426 47.36 9.81 16.04
C PRO A 426 46.44 8.69 15.51
N TYR A 427 45.12 8.85 15.63
CA TYR A 427 44.12 7.82 15.39
C TYR A 427 43.37 8.05 14.07
N LEU A 428 42.74 6.99 13.55
CA LEU A 428 41.70 7.13 12.54
C LEU A 428 40.49 7.84 13.16
N MET A 429 39.89 8.75 12.41
CA MET A 429 38.81 9.59 12.91
C MET A 429 37.47 8.84 12.86
N THR A 430 36.80 8.84 14.01
CA THR A 430 35.49 8.24 14.28
C THR A 430 34.58 9.32 14.86
N TYR A 431 33.27 9.05 14.95
CA TYR A 431 32.33 9.97 15.58
C TYR A 431 32.68 10.25 17.05
N LYS A 432 33.00 9.21 17.85
CA LYS A 432 33.37 9.39 19.27
C LYS A 432 34.65 10.20 19.47
N ASN A 433 35.74 9.92 18.73
CA ASN A 433 37.01 10.63 18.92
C ASN A 433 37.08 12.00 18.21
N SER A 434 36.08 12.35 17.40
CA SER A 434 35.93 13.69 16.80
C SER A 434 35.06 14.64 17.65
N ASN A 435 34.68 14.24 18.86
CA ASN A 435 33.75 14.97 19.73
C ASN A 435 32.40 15.26 19.04
N TYR A 436 32.00 14.39 18.09
CA TYR A 436 30.71 14.49 17.44
C TYR A 436 29.63 14.09 18.45
N THR A 437 28.77 15.04 18.81
CA THR A 437 27.57 14.71 19.56
C THR A 437 26.56 14.24 18.54
N TYR A 438 26.24 12.95 18.54
CA TYR A 438 25.11 12.45 17.77
C TYR A 438 23.94 13.38 18.00
N HIS A 439 23.38 13.92 16.90
CA HIS A 439 22.17 14.69 16.94
C HIS A 439 21.05 13.75 17.41
N LYS A 440 20.96 13.54 18.72
CA LYS A 440 19.67 13.43 19.37
C LYS A 440 19.08 14.80 19.16
N GLU A 441 18.33 14.99 18.07
CA GLU A 441 17.36 16.09 18.00
C GLU A 441 16.78 16.23 19.40
N ASN A 442 16.87 17.43 19.99
CA ASN A 442 16.41 17.76 21.33
C ASN A 442 15.14 16.96 21.60
N THR A 443 15.26 15.79 22.24
CA THR A 443 14.14 14.85 22.26
C THR A 443 13.13 15.55 23.14
N PRO A 444 12.03 16.07 22.59
CA PRO A 444 11.22 16.97 23.36
C PRO A 444 10.73 16.18 24.57
N VAL A 445 10.92 16.74 25.76
CA VAL A 445 10.60 16.01 26.99
C VAL A 445 9.07 15.89 27.07
N TYR A 446 8.53 14.74 26.67
CA TYR A 446 7.09 14.43 26.71
C TYR A 446 6.67 13.76 28.03
N GLY A 447 7.43 14.00 29.09
CA GLY A 447 7.14 13.47 30.41
C GLY A 447 5.90 14.08 31.05
N SER A 448 5.52 13.51 32.18
CA SER A 448 4.39 13.92 33.00
C SER A 448 4.82 14.03 34.46
N GLN A 449 3.95 14.64 35.28
CA GLN A 449 4.14 14.71 36.73
C GLN A 449 3.03 13.94 37.42
N MET A 450 3.41 13.06 38.35
CA MET A 450 2.46 12.35 39.21
C MET A 450 2.23 13.11 40.51
N ARG A 451 1.03 13.67 40.70
CA ARG A 451 0.69 14.54 41.85
C ARG A 451 -0.12 13.84 42.94
N CYS A 452 -0.26 12.52 42.88
CA CYS A 452 -1.07 11.77 43.84
C CYS A 452 -0.43 11.75 45.22
N LYS A 453 -1.25 12.01 46.25
CA LYS A 453 -0.83 11.96 47.66
C LYS A 453 -0.77 10.53 48.18
N ASP A 454 -1.78 9.73 47.85
CA ASP A 454 -1.82 8.31 48.19
C ASP A 454 -1.29 7.51 47.00
N LYS A 455 -0.17 6.82 47.23
CA LYS A 455 0.47 5.89 46.30
C LYS A 455 0.73 4.54 46.96
N ALA A 456 0.19 4.32 48.16
CA ALA A 456 0.49 3.12 48.93
C ALA A 456 -0.24 1.90 48.35
N PRO A 457 0.35 0.70 48.45
CA PRO A 457 -0.34 -0.55 48.15
C PRO A 457 -1.56 -0.75 49.06
N SER A 458 -2.40 -1.72 48.72
CA SER A 458 -3.49 -2.15 49.60
C SER A 458 -2.94 -2.68 50.92
N ILE A 459 -3.64 -2.39 52.02
CA ILE A 459 -3.24 -2.81 53.37
C ILE A 459 -3.18 -4.34 53.45
N GLU A 460 -4.16 -5.00 52.84
CA GLU A 460 -4.17 -6.44 52.63
C GLU A 460 -3.90 -6.73 51.15
N TYR A 461 -3.13 -7.79 50.89
CA TYR A 461 -2.85 -8.20 49.52
C TYR A 461 -4.16 -8.60 48.81
N PRO A 462 -4.52 -7.98 47.68
CA PRO A 462 -5.84 -8.18 47.10
C PRO A 462 -6.01 -9.61 46.61
N THR A 463 -7.16 -10.20 46.95
CA THR A 463 -7.60 -11.52 46.46
C THR A 463 -8.50 -11.41 45.24
N SER A 464 -9.07 -10.22 44.99
CA SER A 464 -9.95 -9.93 43.87
C SER A 464 -9.41 -8.79 43.00
N VAL A 465 -9.54 -8.94 41.68
CA VAL A 465 -9.16 -7.94 40.68
C VAL A 465 -9.97 -6.65 40.84
N HIS A 466 -11.17 -6.75 41.43
CA HIS A 466 -12.06 -5.63 41.68
C HIS A 466 -11.61 -4.75 42.87
N SER A 467 -10.64 -5.22 43.64
CA SER A 467 -10.00 -4.51 44.77
C SER A 467 -8.56 -4.09 44.47
N LEU A 468 -8.16 -4.10 43.20
CA LEU A 468 -6.78 -3.84 42.80
C LEU A 468 -6.46 -2.34 42.76
N LYS A 469 -5.54 -1.88 43.62
CA LYS A 469 -4.97 -0.52 43.50
C LYS A 469 -3.83 -0.53 42.47
N PRO A 470 -3.46 0.63 41.89
CA PRO A 470 -2.30 0.72 41.00
C PRO A 470 -0.99 0.19 41.61
N ALA A 471 -0.77 0.45 42.90
CA ALA A 471 0.41 -0.01 43.64
C ALA A 471 0.45 -1.53 43.87
N ASP A 472 -0.66 -2.24 43.67
CA ASP A 472 -0.74 -3.69 43.83
C ASP A 472 -0.34 -4.45 42.54
N VAL A 473 -0.14 -3.75 41.42
CA VAL A 473 0.24 -4.35 40.12
C VAL A 473 1.74 -4.62 40.10
N GLN A 474 2.17 -5.86 39.87
CA GLN A 474 3.60 -6.22 39.78
C GLN A 474 4.06 -6.44 38.34
N VAL A 475 3.18 -6.88 37.44
CA VAL A 475 3.56 -7.25 36.07
C VAL A 475 2.73 -6.49 35.06
N ILE A 476 3.38 -5.98 34.02
CA ILE A 476 2.71 -5.41 32.85
C ILE A 476 3.11 -6.16 31.58
N ALA A 477 2.15 -6.34 30.67
CA ALA A 477 2.36 -6.99 29.37
C ALA A 477 1.49 -6.32 28.30
N ALA A 478 1.83 -6.52 27.02
CA ALA A 478 1.02 -6.01 25.92
C ALA A 478 1.02 -6.92 24.69
N LEU A 479 -0.11 -6.90 23.98
CA LEU A 479 -0.39 -7.60 22.72
C LEU A 479 -0.98 -6.60 21.73
N GLY A 480 -0.69 -6.76 20.45
CA GLY A 480 -1.24 -5.85 19.44
C GLY A 480 -0.45 -5.77 18.14
N ASP A 481 -0.64 -4.64 17.47
CA ASP A 481 -0.04 -4.30 16.18
C ASP A 481 1.21 -3.39 16.31
N SER A 482 1.54 -2.69 15.23
CA SER A 482 2.68 -1.78 15.10
C SER A 482 2.66 -0.61 16.10
N LEU A 483 1.50 -0.09 16.48
CA LEU A 483 1.40 1.00 17.47
C LEU A 483 1.71 0.49 18.87
N THR A 484 1.36 -0.75 19.19
CA THR A 484 1.71 -1.39 20.46
C THR A 484 3.19 -1.83 20.47
N ALA A 485 3.74 -2.18 19.31
CA ALA A 485 5.16 -2.47 19.13
C ALA A 485 6.04 -1.22 19.21
N GLY A 486 5.47 -0.06 18.90
CA GLY A 486 6.15 1.23 18.95
C GLY A 486 7.02 1.50 17.74
N ILE A 487 6.51 1.19 16.56
CA ILE A 487 7.20 1.47 15.31
C ILE A 487 7.34 2.98 15.08
N GLY A 488 8.53 3.44 14.68
CA GLY A 488 8.81 4.83 14.30
C GLY A 488 8.58 5.91 15.39
N ILE A 489 8.37 5.54 16.66
CA ILE A 489 8.06 6.52 17.73
C ILE A 489 9.17 7.55 17.89
N GLY A 490 10.42 7.11 17.81
CA GLY A 490 11.62 7.91 18.03
C GLY A 490 12.18 8.57 16.77
N SER A 491 11.50 8.41 15.63
CA SER A 491 11.98 8.86 14.33
C SER A 491 11.99 10.38 14.22
N ALA A 492 13.09 10.92 13.69
CA ALA A 492 13.21 12.33 13.37
C ALA A 492 12.21 12.71 12.25
N PRO A 493 11.75 13.97 12.17
CA PRO A 493 10.90 14.43 11.08
C PRO A 493 11.55 14.14 9.72
N ASN A 494 10.82 13.47 8.84
CA ASN A 494 11.26 13.01 7.50
C ASN A 494 12.27 11.84 7.48
N ASP A 495 12.51 11.16 8.61
CA ASP A 495 13.27 9.92 8.64
C ASP A 495 12.39 8.70 8.37
N MET A 496 12.03 8.52 7.09
CA MET A 496 11.19 7.39 6.65
C MET A 496 11.81 6.01 6.91
N TRP A 497 13.11 5.95 7.21
CA TRP A 497 13.85 4.70 7.39
C TRP A 497 13.70 4.11 8.77
N ASP A 498 13.67 5.01 9.73
CA ASP A 498 13.43 4.67 11.11
C ASP A 498 11.98 4.24 11.36
N MET A 499 11.14 4.26 10.31
CA MET A 499 9.81 3.64 10.31
C MET A 499 9.81 2.11 10.34
N HIS A 500 10.95 1.45 10.23
CA HIS A 500 11.05 0.01 10.50
C HIS A 500 11.56 -0.28 11.92
N THR A 501 12.02 0.74 12.62
CA THR A 501 12.56 0.61 13.97
C THR A 501 11.43 0.52 15.00
N GLN A 502 11.48 -0.51 15.84
CA GLN A 502 10.52 -0.73 16.91
C GLN A 502 11.10 -0.21 18.22
N TYR A 503 10.70 1.01 18.59
CA TYR A 503 11.06 1.68 19.84
C TYR A 503 10.25 1.12 21.01
N ARG A 504 10.50 -0.15 21.33
CA ARG A 504 9.81 -0.92 22.35
C ARG A 504 9.76 -0.20 23.70
N GLY A 505 10.83 0.48 24.08
CA GLY A 505 10.91 1.24 25.33
C GLY A 505 10.07 2.52 25.38
N LEU A 506 9.62 3.04 24.24
CA LEU A 506 8.78 4.23 24.11
C LEU A 506 7.30 3.92 23.84
N ALA A 507 6.95 2.64 23.65
CA ALA A 507 5.58 2.21 23.37
C ALA A 507 4.62 2.63 24.50
N TRP A 508 3.49 3.22 24.14
CA TRP A 508 2.59 3.92 25.08
C TRP A 508 2.02 3.00 26.17
N SER A 509 1.70 1.76 25.82
CA SER A 509 1.05 0.80 26.72
C SER A 509 2.02 -0.04 27.56
N ILE A 510 3.32 -0.09 27.21
CA ILE A 510 4.24 -1.12 27.75
C ILE A 510 5.73 -0.73 27.80
N GLY A 511 6.15 0.38 27.20
CA GLY A 511 7.55 0.84 27.22
C GLY A 511 7.96 1.42 28.59
N GLY A 512 9.18 1.17 29.03
CA GLY A 512 9.72 1.65 30.32
C GLY A 512 11.04 2.40 30.21
N ASP A 513 11.31 3.03 29.06
CA ASP A 513 12.51 3.88 28.92
C ASP A 513 12.38 5.17 29.74
N ALA A 514 13.52 5.63 30.25
CA ALA A 514 13.66 6.82 31.08
C ALA A 514 12.75 6.82 32.33
N SER A 515 12.40 8.00 32.84
CA SER A 515 11.47 8.16 33.97
C SER A 515 10.20 8.85 33.49
N LEU A 516 9.13 8.81 34.30
CA LEU A 516 7.87 9.53 34.00
C LEU A 516 8.09 11.01 33.71
N LYS A 517 9.08 11.65 34.35
CA LYS A 517 9.44 13.05 34.13
C LYS A 517 9.93 13.32 32.70
N ASN A 518 10.47 12.31 32.02
CA ASN A 518 11.07 12.44 30.70
C ASN A 518 10.21 11.81 29.60
N VAL A 519 9.64 10.62 29.84
CA VAL A 519 8.85 9.86 28.87
C VAL A 519 7.60 9.34 29.58
N THR A 520 6.43 9.62 29.01
CA THR A 520 5.16 9.14 29.57
C THR A 520 4.72 7.86 28.88
N THR A 521 4.70 6.76 29.63
CA THR A 521 4.14 5.47 29.23
C THR A 521 3.33 4.88 30.39
N LEU A 522 2.46 3.91 30.14
CA LEU A 522 1.71 3.25 31.22
C LEU A 522 2.62 2.62 32.30
N PRO A 523 3.73 1.91 31.97
CA PRO A 523 4.68 1.45 32.98
C PRO A 523 5.32 2.58 33.78
N ASN A 524 5.76 3.67 33.14
CA ASN A 524 6.37 4.80 33.85
C ASN A 524 5.39 5.47 34.82
N ILE A 525 4.09 5.46 34.49
CA ILE A 525 3.02 5.90 35.39
C ILE A 525 2.85 4.93 36.57
N LEU A 526 2.75 3.62 36.31
CA LEU A 526 2.58 2.60 37.36
C LEU A 526 3.81 2.49 38.28
N HIS A 527 5.01 2.75 37.76
CA HIS A 527 6.26 2.73 38.51
C HIS A 527 6.30 3.79 39.63
N GLU A 528 5.51 4.86 39.52
CA GLU A 528 5.30 5.83 40.61
C GLU A 528 4.55 5.24 41.81
N PHE A 529 3.74 4.21 41.58
CA PHE A 529 2.95 3.51 42.60
C PHE A 529 3.64 2.24 43.09
N ASN A 530 4.33 1.52 42.20
CA ASN A 530 5.09 0.32 42.54
C ASN A 530 6.46 0.32 41.85
N ALA A 531 7.52 0.60 42.62
CA ALA A 531 8.89 0.60 42.11
C ALA A 531 9.44 -0.79 41.74
N ASN A 532 8.73 -1.87 42.10
CA ASN A 532 9.09 -3.25 41.74
C ASN A 532 8.33 -3.76 40.50
N LEU A 533 7.64 -2.88 39.76
CA LEU A 533 6.96 -3.24 38.52
C LEU A 533 7.94 -3.90 37.54
N THR A 534 7.49 -4.95 36.84
CA THR A 534 8.30 -5.67 35.85
C THR A 534 7.48 -6.02 34.60
N GLY A 535 8.13 -6.56 33.57
CA GLY A 535 7.48 -6.98 32.32
C GLY A 535 7.43 -5.91 31.21
N TYR A 536 7.66 -4.64 31.54
CA TYR A 536 7.75 -3.55 30.56
C TYR A 536 8.94 -3.74 29.61
N SER A 537 8.82 -3.25 28.37
CA SER A 537 9.87 -3.31 27.35
C SER A 537 10.82 -2.11 27.42
N ILE A 538 12.05 -2.27 26.93
CA ILE A 538 13.10 -1.22 26.97
C ILE A 538 13.82 -1.12 25.62
N GLY A 539 14.34 0.06 25.29
CA GLY A 539 15.15 0.28 24.09
C GLY A 539 14.44 -0.06 22.77
N ILE A 540 15.21 -0.59 21.83
CA ILE A 540 14.77 -0.94 20.47
C ILE A 540 14.89 -2.45 20.28
N GLY A 541 13.96 -3.07 19.53
CA GLY A 541 14.10 -4.46 19.09
C GLY A 541 12.80 -5.13 18.66
N GLU A 542 12.92 -6.28 18.02
CA GLU A 542 11.79 -7.12 17.61
C GLU A 542 11.14 -7.87 18.80
N PHE A 543 9.93 -8.40 18.61
CA PHE A 543 9.20 -9.16 19.65
C PHE A 543 9.91 -10.43 20.13
N THR A 544 10.90 -10.92 19.36
CA THR A 544 11.73 -12.09 19.68
C THR A 544 12.98 -11.74 20.48
N GLU A 545 13.32 -10.45 20.56
CA GLU A 545 14.53 -9.97 21.24
C GLU A 545 14.30 -9.75 22.73
N THR A 546 15.39 -9.76 23.50
CA THR A 546 15.36 -9.61 24.96
C THR A 546 14.77 -8.27 25.43
N ASN A 547 14.85 -7.24 24.59
CA ASN A 547 14.37 -5.89 24.85
C ASN A 547 12.85 -5.78 24.85
N ALA A 548 12.15 -6.68 24.15
CA ALA A 548 10.69 -6.69 24.09
C ALA A 548 10.04 -7.22 25.38
N ILE A 549 10.73 -8.07 26.16
CA ILE A 549 10.27 -8.60 27.46
C ILE A 549 8.85 -9.20 27.36
N LEU A 550 7.80 -8.53 27.83
CA LEU A 550 6.40 -9.00 27.72
C LEU A 550 5.55 -8.18 26.73
N ASN A 551 6.17 -7.32 25.91
CA ASN A 551 5.57 -6.74 24.72
C ASN A 551 5.64 -7.75 23.58
N GLN A 552 4.53 -8.41 23.27
CA GLN A 552 4.45 -9.42 22.20
C GLN A 552 3.68 -8.92 20.98
N ALA A 553 3.48 -7.60 20.88
CA ALA A 553 2.89 -6.98 19.71
C ALA A 553 3.81 -7.08 18.49
N VAL A 554 3.20 -7.30 17.32
CA VAL A 554 3.90 -7.55 16.06
C VAL A 554 3.40 -6.53 15.02
N PRO A 555 4.29 -5.77 14.37
CA PRO A 555 3.87 -4.88 13.29
C PRO A 555 3.15 -5.63 12.16
N GLY A 556 2.08 -5.04 11.63
CA GLY A 556 1.23 -5.65 10.61
C GLY A 556 0.32 -6.78 11.10
N ALA A 557 0.26 -7.05 12.41
CA ALA A 557 -0.63 -8.06 12.96
C ALA A 557 -2.10 -7.71 12.78
N GLN A 558 -2.89 -8.74 12.51
CA GLN A 558 -4.35 -8.71 12.42
C GLN A 558 -4.96 -9.39 13.66
N ALA A 559 -6.27 -9.28 13.86
CA ALA A 559 -6.93 -9.94 14.98
C ALA A 559 -6.71 -11.46 15.02
N ARG A 560 -6.63 -12.11 13.86
CA ARG A 560 -6.33 -13.56 13.74
C ARG A 560 -4.98 -13.98 14.31
N ASP A 561 -4.03 -13.04 14.42
CA ASP A 561 -2.69 -13.32 14.94
C ASP A 561 -2.62 -13.21 16.47
N LEU A 562 -3.64 -12.61 17.12
CA LEU A 562 -3.68 -12.43 18.57
C LEU A 562 -3.59 -13.73 19.37
N PRO A 563 -4.30 -14.83 19.03
CA PRO A 563 -4.17 -16.09 19.77
C PRO A 563 -2.73 -16.58 19.86
N ASP A 564 -1.94 -16.40 18.80
CA ASP A 564 -0.53 -16.80 18.79
C ASP A 564 0.36 -15.84 19.60
N GLN A 565 0.04 -14.53 19.60
CA GLN A 565 0.67 -13.60 20.53
C GLN A 565 0.39 -13.98 22.00
N VAL A 566 -0.85 -14.37 22.33
CA VAL A 566 -1.23 -14.85 23.68
C VAL A 566 -0.43 -16.08 24.07
N LYS A 567 -0.37 -17.11 23.22
CA LYS A 567 0.39 -18.35 23.49
C LYS A 567 1.87 -18.05 23.76
N ARG A 568 2.48 -17.16 22.98
CA ARG A 568 3.86 -16.71 23.20
C ARG A 568 4.02 -15.96 24.52
N LEU A 569 3.14 -15.00 24.79
CA LEU A 569 3.15 -14.23 26.03
C LEU A 569 3.06 -15.14 27.26
N VAL A 570 2.09 -16.05 27.30
CA VAL A 570 1.91 -17.00 28.42
C VAL A 570 3.16 -17.86 28.61
N LYS A 571 3.74 -18.37 27.52
CA LYS A 571 4.97 -19.18 27.57
C LYS A 571 6.15 -18.39 28.15
N ILE A 572 6.34 -17.15 27.72
CA ILE A 572 7.42 -16.29 28.22
C ILE A 572 7.19 -15.97 29.69
N MET A 573 5.96 -15.59 30.06
CA MET A 573 5.61 -15.18 31.43
C MET A 573 5.74 -16.32 32.44
N LYS A 574 5.38 -17.56 32.08
CA LYS A 574 5.58 -18.75 32.93
C LYS A 574 7.07 -19.03 33.22
N ASN A 575 7.97 -18.61 32.33
CA ASN A 575 9.42 -18.80 32.47
C ASN A 575 10.15 -17.52 32.95
N TYR A 576 9.41 -16.44 33.24
CA TYR A 576 10.00 -15.15 33.55
C TYR A 576 10.39 -15.05 35.03
N LEU A 577 11.67 -15.22 35.33
CA LEU A 577 12.20 -15.33 36.70
C LEU A 577 11.90 -14.12 37.61
N LYS A 578 11.61 -12.95 37.05
CA LYS A 578 11.31 -11.72 37.82
C LYS A 578 9.83 -11.60 38.23
N ALA A 579 8.96 -12.50 37.77
CA ALA A 579 7.54 -12.52 38.13
C ALA A 579 7.11 -13.89 38.64
N LYS A 580 6.20 -13.92 39.61
CA LYS A 580 5.54 -15.14 40.07
C LYS A 580 4.23 -15.31 39.31
N PHE A 581 4.25 -16.17 38.30
CA PHE A 581 3.13 -16.37 37.38
C PHE A 581 1.80 -16.61 38.08
N ASP A 582 1.74 -17.38 39.16
CA ASP A 582 0.46 -17.72 39.82
C ASP A 582 -0.05 -16.66 40.81
N THR A 583 0.81 -15.82 41.36
CA THR A 583 0.47 -14.98 42.54
C THR A 583 0.49 -13.48 42.29
N ASP A 584 1.27 -13.02 41.33
CA ASP A 584 1.46 -11.59 41.05
C ASP A 584 0.28 -11.07 40.21
N TRP A 585 -0.19 -9.85 40.47
CA TRP A 585 -1.20 -9.19 39.67
C TRP A 585 -0.61 -8.61 38.39
N LYS A 586 -1.30 -8.90 37.28
CA LYS A 586 -0.89 -8.54 35.92
C LYS A 586 -1.85 -7.53 35.31
N VAL A 587 -1.32 -6.53 34.63
CA VAL A 587 -2.09 -5.69 33.70
C VAL A 587 -1.64 -6.02 32.28
N ILE A 588 -2.57 -6.45 31.44
CA ILE A 588 -2.30 -6.83 30.04
C ILE A 588 -3.07 -5.87 29.13
N THR A 589 -2.37 -5.13 28.26
CA THR A 589 -3.03 -4.22 27.31
C THR A 589 -3.08 -4.85 25.92
N ILE A 590 -4.26 -4.88 25.31
CA ILE A 590 -4.51 -5.38 23.96
C ILE A 590 -5.01 -4.23 23.09
N PHE A 591 -4.33 -3.97 21.97
CA PHE A 591 -4.78 -3.04 20.94
C PHE A 591 -4.53 -3.62 19.55
N ILE A 592 -5.60 -3.86 18.80
CA ILE A 592 -5.57 -4.52 17.49
C ILE A 592 -6.74 -4.00 16.62
N GLY A 593 -6.72 -4.31 15.33
CA GLY A 593 -7.86 -4.13 14.42
C GLY A 593 -7.65 -3.04 13.37
N ILE A 594 -6.59 -2.24 13.48
CA ILE A 594 -6.23 -1.27 12.45
C ILE A 594 -5.93 -1.98 11.14
N GLN A 595 -5.10 -3.04 11.17
CA GLN A 595 -4.73 -3.76 9.96
C GLN A 595 -5.92 -4.51 9.33
N ASP A 596 -6.84 -5.03 10.14
CA ASP A 596 -8.08 -5.65 9.68
C ASP A 596 -8.95 -4.64 8.91
N LEU A 597 -9.17 -3.45 9.48
CA LEU A 597 -9.89 -2.34 8.83
C LEU A 597 -9.16 -1.84 7.57
N CYS A 598 -7.85 -1.66 7.63
CA CYS A 598 -7.02 -1.25 6.49
C CYS A 598 -7.03 -2.23 5.31
N ASN A 599 -7.45 -3.48 5.53
CA ASN A 599 -7.61 -4.50 4.49
C ASN A 599 -9.08 -4.86 4.22
N TYR A 600 -10.05 -4.20 4.88
CA TYR A 600 -11.47 -4.56 4.84
C TYR A 600 -12.01 -4.66 3.41
N CYS A 601 -11.71 -3.68 2.57
CA CYS A 601 -12.15 -3.64 1.17
C CYS A 601 -11.51 -4.71 0.27
N LYS A 602 -10.42 -5.37 0.71
CA LYS A 602 -9.73 -6.43 -0.06
C LYS A 602 -10.48 -7.76 0.03
N ASP A 603 -11.09 -8.04 1.18
CA ASP A 603 -11.91 -9.23 1.42
C ASP A 603 -12.86 -8.99 2.62
N ILE A 604 -14.05 -8.50 2.32
CA ILE A 604 -15.06 -8.09 3.32
C ILE A 604 -15.49 -9.26 4.22
N ASN A 605 -15.48 -10.48 3.69
CA ASN A 605 -15.86 -11.67 4.44
C ASN A 605 -14.74 -12.06 5.41
N HIS A 606 -13.50 -12.12 4.93
CA HIS A 606 -12.33 -12.44 5.75
C HIS A 606 -12.15 -11.43 6.88
N TYR A 607 -12.18 -10.14 6.57
CA TYR A 607 -12.05 -9.02 7.51
C TYR A 607 -13.40 -8.55 8.05
N SER A 608 -14.42 -9.42 8.13
CA SER A 608 -15.70 -9.04 8.70
C SER A 608 -15.59 -8.76 10.20
N ALA A 609 -16.46 -7.89 10.73
CA ALA A 609 -16.52 -7.61 12.16
C ALA A 609 -16.80 -8.86 13.01
N VAL A 610 -17.47 -9.86 12.44
CA VAL A 610 -17.73 -11.16 13.08
C VAL A 610 -16.41 -11.92 13.24
N ASN A 611 -15.63 -12.08 12.17
CA ASN A 611 -14.33 -12.74 12.25
C ASN A 611 -13.37 -11.99 13.18
N PHE A 612 -13.28 -10.67 13.04
CA PHE A 612 -12.51 -9.82 13.96
C PHE A 612 -12.87 -10.11 15.43
N SER A 613 -14.16 -10.05 15.77
CA SER A 613 -14.64 -10.31 17.13
C SER A 613 -14.40 -11.74 17.60
N ASN A 614 -14.48 -12.74 16.70
CA ASN A 614 -14.22 -14.14 17.02
C ASN A 614 -12.73 -14.36 17.37
N HIS A 615 -11.80 -13.79 16.61
CA HIS A 615 -10.37 -13.91 16.91
C HIS A 615 -9.99 -13.18 18.20
N VAL A 616 -10.57 -11.99 18.46
CA VAL A 616 -10.40 -11.31 19.74
C VAL A 616 -10.97 -12.15 20.89
N GLN A 617 -12.15 -12.75 20.70
CA GLN A 617 -12.74 -13.66 21.69
C GLN A 617 -11.84 -14.87 21.95
N GLU A 618 -11.28 -15.50 20.92
CA GLU A 618 -10.36 -16.64 21.07
C GLU A 618 -9.13 -16.26 21.90
N ALA A 619 -8.53 -15.10 21.64
CA ALA A 619 -7.39 -14.60 22.40
C ALA A 619 -7.75 -14.33 23.88
N LEU A 620 -8.92 -13.75 24.14
CA LEU A 620 -9.41 -13.51 25.50
C LEU A 620 -9.76 -14.82 26.23
N ASP A 621 -10.33 -15.81 25.53
CA ASP A 621 -10.62 -17.14 26.06
C ASP A 621 -9.34 -17.86 26.50
N LEU A 622 -8.26 -17.76 25.71
CA LEU A 622 -6.94 -18.27 26.08
C LEU A 622 -6.37 -17.56 27.32
N LEU A 623 -6.45 -16.22 27.39
CA LEU A 623 -5.98 -15.47 28.56
C LEU A 623 -6.78 -15.83 29.82
N HIS A 624 -8.11 -15.88 29.73
CA HIS A 624 -9.01 -16.23 30.84
C HIS A 624 -8.75 -17.66 31.35
N THR A 625 -8.36 -18.57 30.46
CA THR A 625 -8.02 -19.95 30.79
C THR A 625 -6.65 -20.06 31.44
N GLU A 626 -5.63 -19.43 30.86
CA GLU A 626 -4.23 -19.69 31.19
C GLU A 626 -3.62 -18.74 32.23
N VAL A 627 -4.14 -17.52 32.35
CA VAL A 627 -3.50 -16.45 33.15
C VAL A 627 -4.29 -16.17 34.42
N PRO A 628 -3.75 -16.49 35.61
CA PRO A 628 -4.34 -16.09 36.88
C PRO A 628 -3.97 -14.64 37.23
N LYS A 629 -4.82 -14.00 38.05
CA LYS A 629 -4.59 -12.66 38.61
C LYS A 629 -4.30 -11.60 37.55
N ALA A 630 -5.24 -11.37 36.64
CA ALA A 630 -5.05 -10.41 35.54
C ALA A 630 -6.22 -9.44 35.35
N LEU A 631 -5.90 -8.17 35.15
CA LEU A 631 -6.78 -7.16 34.58
C LEU A 631 -6.35 -6.94 33.12
N VAL A 632 -7.23 -7.27 32.18
CA VAL A 632 -6.96 -7.07 30.74
C VAL A 632 -7.60 -5.77 30.29
N ASN A 633 -6.78 -4.82 29.84
CA ASN A 633 -7.23 -3.63 29.13
C ASN A 633 -7.43 -3.99 27.65
N LEU A 634 -8.66 -4.11 27.20
CA LEU A 634 -8.96 -4.19 25.77
C LEU A 634 -9.22 -2.77 25.26
N VAL A 635 -8.31 -2.22 24.47
CA VAL A 635 -8.45 -0.88 23.88
C VAL A 635 -9.34 -1.01 22.65
N GLU A 636 -10.41 -0.22 22.60
CA GLU A 636 -11.36 -0.26 21.49
C GLU A 636 -10.70 0.19 20.18
N VAL A 637 -11.09 -0.41 19.06
CA VAL A 637 -10.55 -0.03 17.74
C VAL A 637 -10.85 1.44 17.44
N MET A 638 -9.83 2.13 16.96
CA MET A 638 -9.85 3.56 16.68
C MET A 638 -10.72 3.89 15.45
N ASP A 639 -11.42 5.01 15.49
CA ASP A 639 -12.00 5.58 14.26
C ASP A 639 -10.88 6.09 13.35
N LEU A 640 -10.69 5.42 12.21
CA LEU A 640 -9.62 5.71 11.28
C LEU A 640 -9.95 6.84 10.31
N LEU A 641 -11.24 7.19 10.13
CA LEU A 641 -11.68 8.15 9.11
C LEU A 641 -11.00 9.52 9.23
N PRO A 642 -10.81 10.10 10.44
CA PRO A 642 -10.16 11.39 10.57
C PRO A 642 -8.74 11.42 9.97
N LEU A 643 -8.00 10.30 10.03
CA LEU A 643 -6.63 10.21 9.51
C LEU A 643 -6.53 10.47 8.00
N ARG A 644 -7.61 10.29 7.24
CA ARG A 644 -7.66 10.59 5.79
C ARG A 644 -7.23 12.03 5.47
N GLN A 645 -7.49 12.98 6.37
CA GLN A 645 -7.13 14.39 6.17
C GLN A 645 -5.61 14.59 6.01
N LEU A 646 -4.78 13.73 6.61
CA LEU A 646 -3.32 13.79 6.49
C LEU A 646 -2.83 13.48 5.06
N PHE A 647 -3.61 12.70 4.31
CA PHE A 647 -3.23 12.19 2.97
C PHE A 647 -3.93 12.94 1.83
N LEU A 648 -5.08 13.57 2.13
CA LEU A 648 -5.79 14.41 1.18
C LEU A 648 -5.17 15.83 1.03
N ASP A 649 -4.41 16.30 2.02
CA ASP A 649 -3.74 17.59 1.95
C ASP A 649 -2.34 17.47 1.33
N SER A 650 -2.24 17.73 0.03
CA SER A 650 -0.98 17.67 -0.74
C SER A 650 0.11 18.64 -0.28
N ARG A 651 -0.18 19.53 0.67
CA ARG A 651 0.78 20.48 1.26
C ARG A 651 1.53 19.88 2.45
N LEU A 652 1.08 18.75 2.98
CA LEU A 652 1.74 18.06 4.09
C LEU A 652 2.88 17.18 3.55
N PRO A 653 4.03 17.10 4.25
CA PRO A 653 5.18 16.29 3.84
C PRO A 653 4.96 14.81 4.17
N CYS A 654 3.78 14.27 3.86
CA CYS A 654 3.43 12.89 4.14
C CYS A 654 3.77 12.01 2.94
N ALA A 655 4.42 10.86 3.18
CA ALA A 655 4.75 9.90 2.13
C ALA A 655 3.50 9.11 1.70
N VAL A 656 2.60 9.75 0.96
CA VAL A 656 1.27 9.23 0.62
C VAL A 656 1.32 7.82 0.02
N HIS A 657 2.25 7.56 -0.91
CA HIS A 657 2.39 6.24 -1.55
C HIS A 657 2.73 5.11 -0.55
N LEU A 658 3.58 5.37 0.45
CA LEU A 658 3.94 4.38 1.47
C LEU A 658 2.78 4.11 2.43
N ALA A 659 1.99 5.13 2.74
CA ALA A 659 0.81 4.97 3.57
C ALA A 659 -0.34 4.26 2.83
N GLU A 660 -0.50 4.51 1.52
CA GLU A 660 -1.46 3.79 0.67
C GLU A 660 -1.20 2.28 0.68
N ASP A 661 0.06 1.84 0.64
CA ASP A 661 0.41 0.42 0.74
C ASP A 661 0.01 -0.18 2.11
N GLN A 662 0.11 0.60 3.19
CA GLN A 662 -0.23 0.16 4.55
C GLN A 662 -1.75 0.14 4.81
N CYS A 663 -2.51 1.08 4.24
CA CYS A 663 -3.93 1.26 4.52
C CYS A 663 -4.76 1.68 3.29
N SER A 664 -4.62 0.96 2.18
CA SER A 664 -5.28 1.26 0.91
C SER A 664 -6.81 1.39 1.01
N CYS A 665 -7.45 0.57 1.87
CA CYS A 665 -8.90 0.60 2.09
C CYS A 665 -9.38 1.80 2.91
N LEU A 666 -8.48 2.69 3.32
CA LEU A 666 -8.83 3.96 3.95
C LEU A 666 -8.32 5.14 3.13
N LEU A 667 -7.12 5.05 2.57
CA LEU A 667 -6.42 6.21 2.03
C LEU A 667 -6.67 6.46 0.53
N SER A 668 -6.92 5.40 -0.25
CA SER A 668 -7.15 5.52 -1.70
C SER A 668 -8.63 5.69 -2.07
N ILE A 669 -9.52 5.70 -1.08
CA ILE A 669 -10.97 5.79 -1.29
C ILE A 669 -11.40 7.24 -1.57
N LYS A 670 -12.16 7.46 -2.65
CA LYS A 670 -12.68 8.79 -3.03
C LYS A 670 -13.70 9.32 -2.03
N GLU A 671 -13.66 10.62 -1.75
CA GLU A 671 -14.64 11.27 -0.89
C GLU A 671 -16.07 11.13 -1.42
N GLY A 672 -17.02 10.81 -0.55
CA GLY A 672 -18.42 10.55 -0.91
C GLY A 672 -18.67 9.26 -1.69
N SER A 673 -17.68 8.36 -1.80
CA SER A 673 -17.85 7.05 -2.44
C SER A 673 -18.56 6.04 -1.53
N LEU A 674 -19.09 4.98 -2.15
CA LEU A 674 -19.69 3.85 -1.44
C LEU A 674 -18.67 3.15 -0.54
N ASP A 675 -17.44 2.97 -1.01
CA ASP A 675 -16.38 2.30 -0.25
C ASP A 675 -16.05 3.05 1.04
N LEU A 676 -16.16 4.39 1.04
CA LEU A 676 -15.97 5.20 2.25
C LEU A 676 -17.07 4.90 3.26
N LEU A 677 -18.33 4.90 2.82
CA LEU A 677 -19.50 4.60 3.67
C LEU A 677 -19.46 3.17 4.22
N MET A 678 -18.98 2.22 3.41
CA MET A 678 -18.74 0.84 3.86
C MET A 678 -17.66 0.79 4.96
N MET A 679 -16.61 1.59 4.83
CA MET A 679 -15.57 1.72 5.85
C MET A 679 -16.10 2.37 7.13
N GLU A 680 -16.92 3.43 7.03
CA GLU A 680 -17.55 4.06 8.20
C GLU A 680 -18.44 3.06 8.97
N GLU A 681 -19.20 2.25 8.25
CA GLU A 681 -20.05 1.23 8.86
C GLU A 681 -19.20 0.08 9.45
N ALA A 682 -18.18 -0.37 8.74
CA ALA A 682 -17.27 -1.41 9.24
C ALA A 682 -16.66 -1.01 10.60
N ILE A 683 -16.18 0.23 10.73
CA ILE A 683 -15.65 0.77 11.99
C ILE A 683 -16.70 0.69 13.11
N LYS A 684 -17.94 1.14 12.85
CA LYS A 684 -19.03 1.10 13.84
C LYS A 684 -19.38 -0.33 14.26
N VAL A 685 -19.46 -1.27 13.30
CA VAL A 685 -19.80 -2.66 13.58
C VAL A 685 -18.68 -3.36 14.37
N TYR A 686 -17.41 -3.11 14.04
CA TYR A 686 -16.26 -3.59 14.81
C TYR A 686 -16.35 -3.15 16.27
N GLN A 687 -16.54 -1.85 16.50
CA GLN A 687 -16.70 -1.27 17.84
C GLN A 687 -17.89 -1.88 18.59
N SER A 688 -19.05 -1.99 17.93
CA SER A 688 -20.27 -2.57 18.49
C SER A 688 -20.10 -4.04 18.91
N LYS A 689 -19.42 -4.85 18.09
CA LYS A 689 -19.18 -6.27 18.37
C LYS A 689 -18.30 -6.47 19.59
N ILE A 690 -17.21 -5.71 19.72
CA ILE A 690 -16.34 -5.76 20.90
C ILE A 690 -17.08 -5.28 22.16
N GLN A 691 -17.86 -4.21 22.08
CA GLN A 691 -18.68 -3.77 23.21
C GLN A 691 -19.65 -4.85 23.69
N LYS A 692 -20.32 -5.54 22.77
CA LYS A 692 -21.24 -6.65 23.11
C LYS A 692 -20.49 -7.82 23.73
N LEU A 693 -19.34 -8.19 23.18
CA LEU A 693 -18.49 -9.26 23.73
C LEU A 693 -18.13 -8.96 25.20
N ILE A 694 -17.71 -7.75 25.52
CA ILE A 694 -17.35 -7.38 26.90
C ILE A 694 -18.59 -7.23 27.80
N LYS A 695 -19.69 -6.65 27.29
CA LYS A 695 -20.98 -6.54 28.03
C LYS A 695 -21.64 -7.88 28.32
N SER A 696 -21.20 -8.98 27.69
CA SER A 696 -21.71 -10.32 27.98
C SER A 696 -21.29 -10.84 29.36
N HIS A 697 -20.34 -10.19 30.02
CA HIS A 697 -19.75 -10.61 31.31
C HIS A 697 -19.08 -11.99 31.30
N LYS A 698 -18.77 -12.54 30.12
CA LYS A 698 -18.10 -13.83 29.95
C LYS A 698 -16.81 -13.97 30.77
N TYR A 699 -16.07 -12.87 30.93
CA TYR A 699 -14.77 -12.86 31.62
C TYR A 699 -14.81 -12.36 33.07
N ASP A 700 -16.01 -12.11 33.63
CA ASP A 700 -16.20 -11.68 35.02
C ASP A 700 -16.57 -12.86 35.95
N THR A 701 -16.36 -14.09 35.50
CA THR A 701 -16.75 -15.33 36.20
C THR A 701 -15.79 -15.72 37.33
N ARG A 702 -14.59 -15.13 37.37
CA ARG A 702 -13.56 -15.34 38.39
C ARG A 702 -13.32 -14.05 39.18
N GLU A 703 -12.89 -14.19 40.43
CA GLU A 703 -12.48 -13.03 41.23
C GLU A 703 -11.10 -12.52 40.86
N ASP A 704 -10.26 -13.34 40.23
CA ASP A 704 -8.88 -13.01 39.90
C ASP A 704 -8.65 -12.67 38.42
N PHE A 705 -9.71 -12.51 37.62
CA PHE A 705 -9.59 -12.14 36.21
C PHE A 705 -10.75 -11.26 35.77
N THR A 706 -10.49 -10.25 34.95
CA THR A 706 -11.53 -9.46 34.26
C THR A 706 -10.96 -8.83 32.99
N VAL A 707 -11.84 -8.55 32.03
CA VAL A 707 -11.52 -7.77 30.81
C VAL A 707 -12.30 -6.47 30.85
N VAL A 708 -11.60 -5.35 30.74
CA VAL A 708 -12.18 -4.01 30.76
C VAL A 708 -11.93 -3.32 29.43
N LEU A 709 -13.00 -2.90 28.77
CA LEU A 709 -12.94 -2.11 27.54
C LEU A 709 -12.50 -0.67 27.87
N GLN A 710 -11.52 -0.15 27.12
CA GLN A 710 -11.02 1.23 27.21
C GLN A 710 -11.37 1.99 25.91
N PRO A 711 -12.50 2.72 25.85
CA PRO A 711 -13.07 3.23 24.60
C PRO A 711 -12.57 4.61 24.15
N PHE A 712 -11.52 5.16 24.77
CA PHE A 712 -11.11 6.56 24.53
C PHE A 712 -10.73 6.87 23.07
N LEU A 713 -10.38 5.85 22.26
CA LEU A 713 -10.07 5.99 20.82
C LEU A 713 -11.29 5.89 19.90
N ARG A 714 -12.50 5.69 20.43
CA ARG A 714 -13.71 5.52 19.61
C ARG A 714 -13.96 6.72 18.70
N ASN A 715 -13.76 7.93 19.21
CA ASN A 715 -13.84 9.17 18.45
C ASN A 715 -12.51 9.92 18.58
N ILE A 716 -11.73 10.01 17.51
CA ILE A 716 -10.48 10.79 17.52
C ILE A 716 -10.66 12.17 16.88
N SER A 717 -9.91 13.15 17.37
CA SER A 717 -9.86 14.49 16.77
C SER A 717 -8.41 14.85 16.49
N LEU A 718 -8.09 15.11 15.22
CA LEU A 718 -6.74 15.43 14.78
C LEU A 718 -6.26 16.79 15.32
N PRO A 719 -4.95 16.94 15.58
CA PRO A 719 -4.38 18.21 16.01
C PRO A 719 -4.31 19.17 14.81
N VAL A 720 -4.81 20.40 14.97
CA VAL A 720 -4.83 21.41 13.89
C VAL A 720 -4.03 22.64 14.33
N LEU A 721 -3.14 23.10 13.45
CA LEU A 721 -2.37 24.33 13.59
C LEU A 721 -3.26 25.56 13.42
N GLN A 722 -2.75 26.75 13.79
CA GLN A 722 -3.50 28.00 13.66
C GLN A 722 -3.92 28.34 12.23
N ASP A 723 -3.20 27.82 11.23
CA ASP A 723 -3.49 28.02 9.81
C ASP A 723 -4.46 26.98 9.23
N GLY A 724 -5.02 26.09 10.07
CA GLY A 724 -5.98 25.08 9.66
C GLY A 724 -5.39 23.77 9.14
N ARG A 725 -4.05 23.63 9.06
CA ARG A 725 -3.40 22.37 8.67
C ARG A 725 -3.25 21.42 9.85
N VAL A 726 -3.22 20.12 9.59
CA VAL A 726 -2.95 19.12 10.64
C VAL A 726 -1.52 19.26 11.15
N ASP A 727 -1.32 19.24 12.47
CA ASP A 727 0.01 19.28 13.10
C ASP A 727 0.68 17.90 13.01
N THR A 728 1.55 17.75 12.00
CA THR A 728 2.26 16.48 11.73
C THR A 728 3.26 16.11 12.82
N SER A 729 3.58 16.99 13.79
CA SER A 729 4.49 16.66 14.91
C SER A 729 3.95 15.59 15.86
N PHE A 730 2.66 15.26 15.76
CA PHE A 730 2.02 14.15 16.48
C PHE A 730 2.15 12.80 15.74
N PHE A 731 2.70 12.79 14.54
CA PHE A 731 2.84 11.59 13.72
C PHE A 731 4.31 11.30 13.45
N ALA A 732 4.62 10.02 13.23
CA ALA A 732 5.90 9.60 12.69
C ALA A 732 6.02 10.04 11.21
N PRO A 733 7.20 9.94 10.59
CA PRO A 733 7.43 10.40 9.21
C PRO A 733 6.44 9.90 8.15
N ASP A 734 5.83 8.73 8.34
CA ASP A 734 4.83 8.18 7.42
C ASP A 734 3.43 8.82 7.55
N CYS A 735 3.24 9.73 8.50
CA CYS A 735 1.96 10.35 8.84
C CYS A 735 0.84 9.37 9.20
N PHE A 736 1.15 8.11 9.49
CA PHE A 736 0.19 7.08 9.87
C PHE A 736 0.45 6.61 11.30
N HIS A 737 1.70 6.24 11.59
CA HIS A 737 2.12 5.90 12.93
C HIS A 737 2.28 7.16 13.79
N PHE A 738 2.24 6.97 15.10
CA PHE A 738 2.23 8.06 16.06
C PHE A 738 3.64 8.37 16.57
N SER A 739 3.96 9.67 16.70
CA SER A 739 5.24 10.09 17.29
C SER A 739 5.26 9.88 18.81
N GLN A 740 6.43 10.06 19.43
CA GLN A 740 6.58 10.06 20.89
C GLN A 740 5.61 11.02 21.62
N LYS A 741 5.28 12.15 20.99
CA LYS A 741 4.30 13.13 21.50
C LYS A 741 2.92 12.50 21.67
N SER A 742 2.45 11.79 20.64
CA SER A 742 1.16 11.11 20.64
C SER A 742 1.13 9.90 21.56
N HIS A 743 2.18 9.08 21.57
CA HIS A 743 2.32 7.96 22.50
C HIS A 743 2.23 8.40 23.96
N SER A 744 2.79 9.57 24.29
CA SER A 744 2.68 10.16 25.62
C SER A 744 1.23 10.55 25.97
N GLN A 745 0.47 11.09 25.01
CA GLN A 745 -0.95 11.42 25.20
C GLN A 745 -1.83 10.17 25.32
N LEU A 746 -1.60 9.15 24.50
CA LEU A 746 -2.29 7.86 24.59
C LEU A 746 -2.11 7.21 25.96
N SER A 747 -0.91 7.28 26.52
CA SER A 747 -0.60 6.76 27.85
C SER A 747 -1.39 7.47 28.96
N ARG A 748 -1.52 8.80 28.86
CA ARG A 748 -2.31 9.61 29.80
C ARG A 748 -3.80 9.30 29.67
N ALA A 749 -4.29 9.19 28.45
CA ALA A 749 -5.69 8.85 28.17
C ALA A 749 -6.04 7.47 28.72
N LEU A 750 -5.24 6.44 28.43
CA LEU A 750 -5.44 5.10 28.96
C LEU A 750 -5.40 5.06 30.49
N TRP A 751 -4.41 5.70 31.12
CA TRP A 751 -4.35 5.76 32.58
C TRP A 751 -5.61 6.36 33.18
N ASN A 752 -6.08 7.50 32.68
CA ASN A 752 -7.29 8.13 33.15
C ASN A 752 -8.52 7.25 32.91
N ASN A 753 -8.60 6.61 31.74
CA ASN A 753 -9.69 5.70 31.39
C ASN A 753 -9.72 4.47 32.30
N MET A 754 -8.56 3.94 32.71
CA MET A 754 -8.45 2.83 33.67
C MET A 754 -8.98 3.19 35.06
N LEU A 755 -8.88 4.44 35.50
CA LEU A 755 -9.40 4.91 36.79
C LEU A 755 -10.89 5.25 36.74
N GLN A 756 -11.45 5.51 35.56
CA GLN A 756 -12.86 5.86 35.40
C GLN A 756 -13.77 4.65 35.62
N PRO A 757 -14.91 4.82 36.33
CA PRO A 757 -15.93 3.80 36.47
C PRO A 757 -16.45 3.32 35.11
N VAL A 758 -16.69 2.02 34.98
CA VAL A 758 -17.33 1.42 33.79
C VAL A 758 -18.70 2.08 33.57
N GLY A 759 -18.96 2.52 32.34
CA GLY A 759 -20.15 3.32 31.97
C GLY A 759 -19.95 4.85 32.03
N LYS A 760 -18.84 5.32 32.62
CA LYS A 760 -18.43 6.74 32.65
C LYS A 760 -17.03 6.96 32.06
N LYS A 761 -16.54 5.98 31.30
CA LYS A 761 -15.24 6.07 30.62
C LYS A 761 -15.35 7.04 29.44
N ASP A 762 -14.33 7.88 29.27
CA ASP A 762 -14.24 8.76 28.10
C ASP A 762 -14.17 7.94 26.82
N VAL A 763 -14.86 8.41 25.78
CA VAL A 763 -14.96 7.76 24.46
C VAL A 763 -14.30 8.57 23.34
N SER A 764 -13.70 9.71 23.68
CA SER A 764 -13.08 10.62 22.72
C SER A 764 -11.66 10.95 23.11
N PHE A 765 -10.81 11.10 22.10
CA PHE A 765 -9.40 11.43 22.27
C PHE A 765 -8.99 12.56 21.32
N ASN A 766 -8.49 13.65 21.88
CA ASN A 766 -7.94 14.77 21.14
C ASN A 766 -6.46 14.93 21.47
N PHE A 767 -5.61 14.91 20.43
CA PHE A 767 -4.16 14.98 20.56
C PHE A 767 -3.67 16.27 21.24
N MET A 768 -4.42 17.37 21.08
CA MET A 768 -4.08 18.68 21.64
C MET A 768 -4.53 18.87 23.10
N ASP A 769 -5.29 17.93 23.65
CA ASP A 769 -5.79 18.06 25.01
C ASP A 769 -4.63 18.09 26.01
N ASN A 770 -4.72 18.99 26.98
CA ASN A 770 -3.82 19.02 28.12
C ASN A 770 -4.25 17.96 29.14
N ILE A 771 -4.06 16.69 28.80
CA ILE A 771 -4.46 15.56 29.64
C ILE A 771 -3.56 15.51 30.87
N THR A 772 -4.14 15.72 32.04
CA THR A 772 -3.43 15.58 33.32
C THR A 772 -3.64 14.18 33.88
N LEU A 773 -2.60 13.60 34.52
CA LEU A 773 -2.71 12.28 35.13
C LEU A 773 -3.61 12.35 36.37
N SER A 774 -4.71 11.60 36.33
CA SER A 774 -5.68 11.49 37.42
C SER A 774 -5.12 10.66 38.57
N CYS A 775 -5.63 10.90 39.77
CA CYS A 775 -5.25 10.17 40.98
C CYS A 775 -6.40 9.31 41.50
N PRO A 776 -6.13 8.08 41.97
CA PRO A 776 -7.08 7.33 42.78
C PRO A 776 -7.52 8.17 43.98
N THR A 777 -8.80 8.08 44.34
CA THR A 777 -9.38 8.82 45.47
C THR A 777 -9.77 7.86 46.59
N PRO A 778 -9.93 8.31 47.84
CA PRO A 778 -10.42 7.44 48.91
C PRO A 778 -11.78 6.79 48.59
N GLN A 779 -12.63 7.45 47.79
CA GLN A 779 -13.94 6.93 47.36
C GLN A 779 -13.83 5.94 46.20
N HIS A 780 -12.82 6.11 45.33
CA HIS A 780 -12.55 5.25 44.19
C HIS A 780 -11.04 4.91 44.13
N PRO A 781 -10.56 4.03 45.04
CA PRO A 781 -9.12 3.76 45.17
C PRO A 781 -8.61 2.69 44.18
N PHE A 782 -9.52 1.94 43.56
CA PHE A 782 -9.20 0.78 42.72
C PHE A 782 -9.22 1.13 41.22
N LEU A 783 -8.55 0.31 40.42
CA LEU A 783 -8.73 0.32 38.97
C LEU A 783 -10.19 -0.01 38.63
N GLY A 784 -10.79 0.74 37.70
CA GLY A 784 -12.21 0.67 37.38
C GLY A 784 -12.54 -0.64 36.66
N THR A 785 -13.30 -1.51 37.33
CA THR A 785 -13.83 -2.77 36.80
C THR A 785 -15.35 -2.77 36.83
N PHE A 786 -16.00 -3.73 36.19
CA PHE A 786 -17.46 -3.79 36.20
C PHE A 786 -18.04 -3.86 37.63
N LYS A 787 -17.53 -4.77 38.47
CA LYS A 787 -18.08 -4.99 39.83
C LYS A 787 -17.87 -3.81 40.79
N ASN A 788 -16.79 -3.03 40.65
CA ASN A 788 -16.51 -1.92 41.58
C ASN A 788 -17.02 -0.54 41.09
N SER A 789 -17.74 -0.49 39.96
CA SER A 789 -18.20 0.76 39.34
C SER A 789 -19.62 1.19 39.74
N ASN A 790 -20.27 0.53 40.71
CA ASN A 790 -21.65 0.82 41.17
C ASN A 790 -22.64 1.04 40.00
N VAL A 791 -22.64 0.12 39.03
CA VAL A 791 -23.67 0.10 37.99
C VAL A 791 -24.97 -0.37 38.65
N THR A 792 -25.75 0.57 39.20
CA THR A 792 -27.19 0.34 39.37
C THR A 792 -27.72 0.04 37.98
N ASN A 793 -28.06 -1.22 37.71
CA ASN A 793 -28.77 -1.64 36.51
C ASN A 793 -29.88 -0.62 36.24
N PRO A 794 -29.80 0.21 35.19
CA PRO A 794 -31.01 0.70 34.58
C PRO A 794 -31.70 -0.56 34.12
N SER A 795 -32.86 -0.83 34.69
CA SER A 795 -33.77 -1.87 34.24
C SER A 795 -34.19 -1.57 32.80
N GLU A 796 -33.35 -1.89 31.84
CA GLU A 796 -33.79 -2.20 30.49
C GLU A 796 -33.84 -3.71 30.41
N ASN A 797 -34.98 -4.22 30.85
CA ASN A 797 -35.39 -5.60 30.62
C ASN A 797 -35.39 -5.81 29.09
N PRO A 798 -34.43 -6.55 28.49
CA PRO A 798 -34.27 -6.60 27.03
C PRO A 798 -35.41 -7.35 26.31
N THR A 799 -36.43 -7.78 27.05
CA THR A 799 -37.58 -8.54 26.56
C THR A 799 -38.86 -7.72 26.39
N LYS A 800 -38.84 -6.40 26.65
CA LYS A 800 -39.91 -5.51 26.20
C LYS A 800 -39.44 -4.69 25.01
N LEU A 801 -39.82 -5.13 23.80
CA LEU A 801 -39.80 -4.28 22.61
C LEU A 801 -40.53 -2.95 22.95
N PRO A 802 -39.98 -1.78 22.57
CA PRO A 802 -40.74 -0.55 22.57
C PRO A 802 -42.01 -0.75 21.74
N ASP A 803 -43.12 -0.16 22.16
CA ASP A 803 -44.42 -0.29 21.48
C ASP A 803 -44.26 -0.19 19.94
N GLN A 804 -44.75 -1.22 19.24
CA GLN A 804 -44.65 -1.42 17.78
C GLN A 804 -45.38 -0.32 17.00
N ASN A 805 -44.78 0.86 16.86
CA ASN A 805 -45.11 1.78 15.76
C ASN A 805 -43.91 1.88 14.83
N TRP A 806 -44.10 1.96 13.52
CA TRP A 806 -43.01 2.11 12.53
C TRP A 806 -43.07 3.49 11.85
N GLY A 807 -43.50 4.49 12.62
CA GLY A 807 -43.63 5.86 12.17
C GLY A 807 -42.32 6.65 12.22
N SER A 808 -42.30 7.77 11.50
CA SER A 808 -41.17 8.69 11.41
C SER A 808 -41.60 10.11 11.80
N ASN A 809 -40.62 10.93 12.17
CA ASN A 809 -40.83 12.37 12.35
C ASN A 809 -40.17 13.13 11.21
N LEU A 810 -40.86 14.14 10.68
CA LEU A 810 -40.33 15.02 9.63
C LEU A 810 -39.76 16.30 10.28
N PRO A 811 -38.44 16.55 10.24
CA PRO A 811 -37.80 17.58 11.05
C PRO A 811 -37.86 19.01 10.48
N CYS A 812 -38.56 19.25 9.36
CA CYS A 812 -38.61 20.55 8.68
C CYS A 812 -39.92 21.30 8.85
N SER A 813 -39.83 22.62 8.67
CA SER A 813 -40.97 23.51 8.42
C SER A 813 -41.68 23.09 7.13
N ILE A 814 -42.93 22.68 7.26
CA ILE A 814 -43.77 22.23 6.15
C ILE A 814 -44.29 23.44 5.37
N GLN A 815 -44.02 23.50 4.07
CA GLN A 815 -44.71 24.40 3.15
C GLN A 815 -45.85 23.64 2.50
N THR A 816 -47.09 24.04 2.80
CA THR A 816 -48.30 23.33 2.35
C THR A 816 -48.81 23.80 0.98
N GLU A 817 -48.26 24.88 0.43
CA GLU A 817 -48.67 25.45 -0.86
C GLU A 817 -47.46 25.94 -1.65
N SER A 818 -47.35 25.48 -2.91
CA SER A 818 -46.44 26.09 -3.88
C SER A 818 -47.03 27.43 -4.34
N LYS A 819 -46.17 28.45 -4.56
CA LYS A 819 -46.60 29.77 -5.04
C LYS A 819 -47.27 29.71 -6.42
N GLU A 820 -46.86 28.75 -7.25
CA GLU A 820 -47.40 28.49 -8.57
C GLU A 820 -47.22 27.00 -8.91
N VAL A 821 -48.25 26.34 -9.43
CA VAL A 821 -48.15 24.94 -9.85
C VAL A 821 -47.20 24.85 -11.04
N PRO A 822 -46.10 24.09 -10.96
CA PRO A 822 -45.11 24.06 -12.02
C PRO A 822 -45.67 23.41 -13.29
N THR A 823 -45.24 23.88 -14.46
CA THR A 823 -45.50 23.22 -15.75
C THR A 823 -44.43 22.20 -16.12
N SER A 824 -43.26 22.29 -15.48
CA SER A 824 -42.08 21.45 -15.72
C SER A 824 -41.89 20.45 -14.59
N VAL A 825 -41.64 19.18 -14.92
CA VAL A 825 -41.33 18.12 -13.96
C VAL A 825 -40.04 18.41 -13.19
N HIS A 826 -39.13 19.22 -13.78
CA HIS A 826 -37.85 19.59 -13.20
C HIS A 826 -37.96 20.67 -12.11
N LYS A 827 -39.16 21.19 -11.84
CA LYS A 827 -39.43 22.17 -10.78
C LYS A 827 -40.44 21.65 -9.74
N LEU A 828 -40.75 20.35 -9.80
CA LEU A 828 -41.82 19.73 -9.04
C LEU A 828 -41.48 19.62 -7.56
N GLN A 829 -42.27 20.25 -6.69
CA GLN A 829 -42.10 20.20 -5.24
C GLN A 829 -43.02 19.14 -4.62
N PRO A 830 -42.75 18.70 -3.37
CA PRO A 830 -43.63 17.74 -2.69
C PRO A 830 -45.10 18.18 -2.59
N ALA A 831 -45.36 19.49 -2.43
CA ALA A 831 -46.72 20.03 -2.34
C ALA A 831 -47.49 19.97 -3.68
N ASP A 832 -46.78 19.91 -4.81
CA ASP A 832 -47.38 19.91 -6.15
C ASP A 832 -47.93 18.53 -6.55
N ILE A 833 -47.47 17.45 -5.90
CA ILE A 833 -47.94 16.10 -6.19
C ILE A 833 -49.38 15.95 -5.75
N ARG A 834 -50.27 15.67 -6.70
CA ARG A 834 -51.70 15.45 -6.45
C ARG A 834 -52.07 13.97 -6.43
N VAL A 835 -51.40 13.17 -7.26
CA VAL A 835 -51.71 11.74 -7.43
C VAL A 835 -50.49 10.89 -7.14
N ILE A 836 -50.69 9.80 -6.40
CA ILE A 836 -49.69 8.75 -6.21
C ILE A 836 -50.19 7.42 -6.76
N ALA A 837 -49.29 6.65 -7.37
CA ALA A 837 -49.60 5.36 -7.98
C ALA A 837 -48.38 4.43 -7.96
N ALA A 838 -48.60 3.14 -8.17
CA ALA A 838 -47.51 2.17 -8.31
C ALA A 838 -47.83 0.99 -9.21
N LEU A 839 -46.77 0.45 -9.81
CA LEU A 839 -46.72 -0.81 -10.55
C LEU A 839 -45.64 -1.70 -9.92
N GLY A 840 -45.81 -3.02 -9.98
CA GLY A 840 -44.84 -3.94 -9.40
C GLY A 840 -45.37 -5.32 -9.04
N ASP A 841 -44.66 -5.96 -8.12
CA ASP A 841 -44.91 -7.31 -7.60
C ASP A 841 -45.46 -7.33 -6.16
N SER A 842 -45.30 -8.47 -5.47
CA SER A 842 -45.65 -8.69 -4.06
C SER A 842 -45.04 -7.69 -3.09
N MET A 843 -43.82 -7.22 -3.35
CA MET A 843 -43.18 -6.21 -2.50
C MET A 843 -43.84 -4.84 -2.63
N MET A 844 -44.53 -4.57 -3.75
CA MET A 844 -45.24 -3.32 -3.98
C MET A 844 -46.69 -3.31 -3.49
N ILE A 845 -47.20 -4.46 -3.04
CA ILE A 845 -48.51 -4.59 -2.39
C ILE A 845 -48.40 -4.96 -0.90
N ALA A 846 -47.19 -5.02 -0.37
CA ALA A 846 -46.89 -5.44 1.00
C ALA A 846 -47.48 -6.81 1.35
N GLU A 847 -47.29 -7.78 0.45
CA GLU A 847 -47.72 -9.15 0.70
C GLU A 847 -47.06 -9.69 1.97
N GLY A 848 -47.86 -10.21 2.90
CA GLY A 848 -47.37 -10.82 4.14
C GLY A 848 -46.77 -9.86 5.17
N ALA A 849 -46.78 -8.54 4.95
CA ALA A 849 -46.05 -7.58 5.80
C ALA A 849 -46.48 -7.56 7.28
N LYS A 850 -47.73 -7.93 7.59
CA LYS A 850 -48.26 -8.13 8.96
C LYS A 850 -48.59 -9.60 9.29
N ALA A 851 -48.14 -10.54 8.47
CA ALA A 851 -48.41 -11.95 8.70
C ALA A 851 -47.70 -12.43 9.97
N ILE A 852 -48.45 -13.09 10.85
CA ILE A 852 -47.95 -13.78 12.04
C ILE A 852 -47.99 -15.30 11.88
N GLY A 853 -48.45 -15.79 10.72
CA GLY A 853 -48.58 -17.21 10.39
C GLY A 853 -48.97 -17.44 8.93
N LEU A 854 -49.06 -18.70 8.53
CA LEU A 854 -49.24 -19.14 7.13
C LEU A 854 -50.54 -18.66 6.47
N ASN A 855 -51.60 -18.46 7.24
CA ASN A 855 -52.92 -18.12 6.69
C ASN A 855 -52.98 -16.72 6.07
N ASP A 856 -52.13 -15.80 6.54
CA ASP A 856 -52.16 -14.39 6.13
C ASP A 856 -50.98 -14.00 5.24
N ILE A 857 -50.14 -14.96 4.84
CA ILE A 857 -48.89 -14.67 4.14
C ILE A 857 -49.12 -14.14 2.72
N LYS A 858 -50.16 -14.62 2.04
CA LYS A 858 -50.60 -14.11 0.71
C LYS A 858 -51.52 -12.89 0.80
N THR A 859 -51.76 -12.36 2.00
CA THR A 859 -52.57 -11.15 2.16
C THR A 859 -51.78 -9.93 1.70
N ALA A 860 -52.34 -9.19 0.75
CA ALA A 860 -51.77 -7.93 0.29
C ALA A 860 -52.11 -6.80 1.28
N TRP A 861 -51.15 -6.37 2.11
CA TRP A 861 -51.34 -5.28 3.07
C TRP A 861 -51.15 -3.89 2.43
N ARG A 862 -51.96 -3.61 1.41
CA ARG A 862 -51.83 -2.44 0.53
C ARG A 862 -51.67 -1.12 1.29
N GLY A 863 -52.47 -0.94 2.35
CA GLY A 863 -52.44 0.25 3.20
C GLY A 863 -51.10 0.58 3.88
N ILE A 864 -50.17 -0.38 3.97
CA ILE A 864 -48.81 -0.17 4.49
C ILE A 864 -47.71 -0.39 3.43
N SER A 865 -48.08 -0.49 2.14
CA SER A 865 -47.11 -0.52 1.06
C SER A 865 -46.24 0.73 1.06
N TRP A 866 -44.92 0.57 0.88
CA TRP A 866 -43.96 1.64 1.07
C TRP A 866 -44.10 2.75 0.02
N GLY A 867 -44.50 2.37 -1.20
CA GLY A 867 -44.71 3.31 -2.31
C GLY A 867 -46.10 3.96 -2.35
N THR A 868 -47.16 3.34 -1.80
CA THR A 868 -48.54 3.81 -2.00
C THR A 868 -49.50 3.60 -0.81
N GLY A 869 -49.07 3.02 0.30
CA GLY A 869 -49.91 2.81 1.48
C GLY A 869 -50.20 4.11 2.24
N SER A 870 -51.39 4.25 2.82
CA SER A 870 -51.82 5.46 3.54
C SER A 870 -52.56 5.14 4.85
N ASP A 871 -52.41 3.92 5.36
CA ASP A 871 -52.92 3.55 6.67
C ASP A 871 -52.17 4.31 7.78
N GLY A 872 -52.91 4.77 8.78
CA GLY A 872 -52.35 5.56 9.89
C GLY A 872 -51.84 6.95 9.47
N SER A 873 -51.04 7.55 10.36
CA SER A 873 -50.29 8.79 10.12
C SER A 873 -48.79 8.51 9.95
N LEU A 874 -48.02 9.49 9.46
CA LEU A 874 -46.55 9.39 9.37
C LEU A 874 -45.90 8.99 10.69
N GLU A 875 -46.42 9.50 11.81
CA GLU A 875 -45.93 9.23 13.17
C GLU A 875 -46.20 7.78 13.64
N THR A 876 -47.06 7.04 12.94
CA THR A 876 -47.42 5.65 13.28
C THR A 876 -46.93 4.64 12.24
N HIS A 877 -46.99 5.01 10.95
CA HIS A 877 -46.65 4.17 9.81
C HIS A 877 -45.97 5.03 8.75
N THR A 878 -44.69 4.78 8.48
CA THR A 878 -43.98 5.52 7.44
C THR A 878 -44.28 4.91 6.07
N THR A 879 -44.88 5.70 5.19
CA THR A 879 -45.08 5.35 3.77
C THR A 879 -44.87 6.61 2.93
N LEU A 880 -44.58 6.47 1.64
CA LEU A 880 -44.42 7.65 0.78
C LEU A 880 -45.66 8.56 0.78
N PRO A 881 -46.91 8.07 0.70
CA PRO A 881 -48.10 8.92 0.86
C PRO A 881 -48.20 9.59 2.23
N ASN A 882 -47.84 8.91 3.33
CA ASN A 882 -47.90 9.51 4.66
C ASN A 882 -46.90 10.66 4.82
N ILE A 883 -45.75 10.59 4.14
CA ILE A 883 -44.81 11.71 4.05
C ILE A 883 -45.39 12.85 3.19
N LEU A 884 -45.86 12.54 1.98
CA LEU A 884 -46.40 13.54 1.05
C LEU A 884 -47.64 14.27 1.57
N LYS A 885 -48.52 13.59 2.33
CA LYS A 885 -49.69 14.21 2.98
C LYS A 885 -49.33 15.33 3.95
N LYS A 886 -48.09 15.36 4.47
CA LYS A 886 -47.61 16.50 5.27
C LYS A 886 -47.51 17.77 4.41
N PHE A 887 -47.11 17.64 3.15
CA PHE A 887 -46.96 18.76 2.21
C PHE A 887 -48.26 19.05 1.44
N ASN A 888 -48.99 18.00 1.02
CA ASN A 888 -50.28 18.14 0.34
C ASN A 888 -51.34 17.22 0.98
N PRO A 889 -52.16 17.73 1.91
CA PRO A 889 -53.23 16.96 2.53
C PRO A 889 -54.28 16.43 1.54
N GLY A 890 -54.37 17.01 0.35
CA GLY A 890 -55.29 16.60 -0.71
C GLY A 890 -54.75 15.51 -1.66
N LEU A 891 -53.62 14.88 -1.32
CA LEU A 891 -53.07 13.75 -2.07
C LEU A 891 -54.15 12.65 -2.29
N PHE A 892 -54.22 12.09 -3.50
CA PHE A 892 -55.18 11.05 -3.87
C PHE A 892 -54.48 9.89 -4.62
N GLY A 893 -55.14 8.74 -4.75
CA GLY A 893 -54.63 7.57 -5.49
C GLY A 893 -53.86 6.55 -4.64
N PHE A 894 -53.59 6.87 -3.37
CA PHE A 894 -53.00 5.93 -2.41
C PHE A 894 -53.94 4.75 -2.11
N SER A 895 -53.36 3.69 -1.58
CA SER A 895 -54.06 2.48 -1.15
C SER A 895 -54.26 2.44 0.37
N THR A 896 -55.34 1.79 0.81
CA THR A 896 -55.67 1.58 2.24
C THR A 896 -56.13 0.15 2.48
N GLY A 897 -55.97 -0.35 3.72
CA GLY A 897 -56.41 -1.70 4.09
C GLY A 897 -55.84 -2.83 3.22
N THR A 898 -56.60 -3.92 3.10
CA THR A 898 -56.17 -5.16 2.42
C THR A 898 -57.03 -5.55 1.20
N GLN A 899 -58.15 -4.86 0.98
CA GLN A 899 -59.11 -5.21 -0.06
C GLN A 899 -58.66 -4.71 -1.44
N LYS A 900 -59.14 -5.35 -2.51
CA LYS A 900 -58.79 -4.95 -3.89
C LYS A 900 -59.44 -3.61 -4.26
N GLU A 901 -60.64 -3.35 -3.76
CA GLU A 901 -61.41 -2.13 -4.00
C GLU A 901 -60.74 -0.89 -3.37
N THR A 902 -59.87 -1.10 -2.38
CA THR A 902 -59.12 -0.05 -1.68
C THR A 902 -57.67 0.08 -2.17
N ALA A 903 -57.34 -0.53 -3.31
CA ALA A 903 -56.02 -0.46 -3.92
C ALA A 903 -55.68 0.92 -4.52
N GLY A 904 -56.66 1.80 -4.71
CA GLY A 904 -56.44 3.11 -5.34
C GLY A 904 -55.83 2.96 -6.74
N PHE A 905 -54.68 3.59 -6.97
CA PHE A 905 -53.88 3.46 -8.19
C PHE A 905 -52.62 2.59 -8.01
N ASN A 906 -52.60 1.73 -6.99
CA ASN A 906 -51.62 0.65 -6.90
C ASN A 906 -52.12 -0.56 -7.69
N VAL A 907 -51.59 -0.73 -8.90
CA VAL A 907 -51.94 -1.83 -9.82
C VAL A 907 -50.93 -2.99 -9.77
N ALA A 908 -50.04 -3.01 -8.77
CA ALA A 908 -49.09 -4.10 -8.56
C ALA A 908 -49.78 -5.42 -8.17
N VAL A 909 -49.14 -6.54 -8.52
CA VAL A 909 -49.70 -7.90 -8.39
C VAL A 909 -48.66 -8.87 -7.83
N GLY A 910 -49.01 -9.67 -6.81
CA GLY A 910 -48.09 -10.48 -6.01
C GLY A 910 -47.05 -11.30 -6.78
N GLU A 911 -47.52 -12.08 -7.74
CA GLU A 911 -46.68 -13.02 -8.51
C GLU A 911 -46.22 -12.42 -9.86
N ALA A 912 -46.25 -11.09 -10.01
CA ALA A 912 -45.90 -10.44 -11.27
C ALA A 912 -44.40 -10.55 -11.57
N THR A 913 -44.11 -10.77 -12.84
CA THR A 913 -42.77 -10.61 -13.44
C THR A 913 -42.79 -9.40 -14.36
N THR A 914 -41.65 -9.04 -14.95
CA THR A 914 -41.63 -7.93 -15.91
C THR A 914 -42.54 -8.13 -17.12
N TRP A 915 -42.83 -9.37 -17.51
CA TRP A 915 -43.82 -9.68 -18.55
C TRP A 915 -45.18 -9.01 -18.30
N ASN A 916 -45.58 -8.86 -17.03
CA ASN A 916 -46.89 -8.33 -16.66
C ASN A 916 -46.95 -6.79 -16.62
N ILE A 917 -45.80 -6.10 -16.69
CA ILE A 917 -45.71 -4.67 -16.34
C ILE A 917 -46.36 -3.75 -17.39
N SER A 918 -46.39 -4.17 -18.66
CA SER A 918 -47.09 -3.44 -19.74
C SER A 918 -48.61 -3.45 -19.55
N ALA A 919 -49.18 -4.59 -19.09
CA ALA A 919 -50.59 -4.69 -18.75
C ALA A 919 -50.95 -3.80 -17.55
N GLN A 920 -50.09 -3.77 -16.51
CA GLN A 920 -50.26 -2.86 -15.37
C GLN A 920 -50.21 -1.39 -15.80
N ALA A 921 -49.32 -1.02 -16.74
CA ALA A 921 -49.25 0.35 -17.26
C ALA A 921 -50.54 0.76 -18.01
N HIS A 922 -51.10 -0.12 -18.83
CA HIS A 922 -52.38 0.12 -19.50
C HIS A 922 -53.53 0.26 -18.49
N GLU A 923 -53.61 -0.64 -17.51
CA GLU A 923 -54.63 -0.58 -16.46
C GLU A 923 -54.56 0.73 -15.69
N LEU A 924 -53.36 1.17 -15.29
CA LEU A 924 -53.17 2.42 -14.58
C LEU A 924 -53.66 3.63 -15.40
N VAL A 925 -53.28 3.71 -16.67
CA VAL A 925 -53.70 4.79 -17.58
C VAL A 925 -55.23 4.82 -17.71
N GLU A 926 -55.87 3.67 -17.89
CA GLU A 926 -57.32 3.57 -18.01
C GLU A 926 -58.05 3.97 -16.71
N LEU A 927 -57.53 3.54 -15.56
CA LEU A 927 -58.07 3.92 -14.25
C LEU A 927 -57.96 5.44 -14.03
N MET A 928 -56.83 6.05 -14.40
CA MET A 928 -56.64 7.49 -14.27
C MET A 928 -57.57 8.28 -15.20
N LYS A 929 -57.77 7.85 -16.45
CA LYS A 929 -58.66 8.52 -17.42
C LYS A 929 -60.13 8.48 -16.99
N LYS A 930 -60.56 7.41 -16.32
CA LYS A 930 -61.97 7.21 -15.90
C LYS A 930 -62.29 7.84 -14.55
N ASN A 931 -61.30 8.30 -13.79
CA ASN A 931 -61.53 8.78 -12.43
C ASN A 931 -62.03 10.24 -12.42
N PRO A 932 -63.25 10.53 -11.93
CA PRO A 932 -63.82 11.87 -11.95
C PRO A 932 -63.16 12.84 -10.97
N ASN A 933 -62.38 12.34 -10.00
CA ASN A 933 -61.70 13.15 -8.98
C ASN A 933 -60.28 13.57 -9.38
N LEU A 934 -59.82 13.16 -10.57
CA LEU A 934 -58.50 13.43 -11.12
C LEU A 934 -58.64 14.33 -12.37
N ASN A 935 -58.01 15.50 -12.35
CA ASN A 935 -57.79 16.23 -13.60
C ASN A 935 -56.64 15.57 -14.37
N TYR A 936 -56.99 14.62 -15.25
CA TYR A 936 -56.02 13.81 -15.97
C TYR A 936 -54.91 14.62 -16.65
N LYS A 937 -55.21 15.81 -17.19
CA LYS A 937 -54.22 16.63 -17.91
C LYS A 937 -53.36 17.50 -16.99
N GLU A 938 -53.95 18.06 -15.95
CA GLU A 938 -53.31 19.13 -15.16
C GLU A 938 -52.68 18.64 -13.85
N ASP A 939 -53.17 17.56 -13.26
CA ASP A 939 -52.67 17.09 -11.96
C ASP A 939 -51.33 16.38 -12.10
N TRP A 940 -50.35 16.70 -11.24
CA TRP A 940 -49.06 16.00 -11.20
C TRP A 940 -49.19 14.60 -10.57
N LYS A 941 -48.60 13.62 -11.26
CA LYS A 941 -48.65 12.19 -10.90
C LYS A 941 -47.26 11.71 -10.50
N LEU A 942 -47.14 11.11 -9.32
CA LEU A 942 -45.94 10.43 -8.86
C LEU A 942 -46.16 8.91 -8.92
N ILE A 943 -45.39 8.23 -9.75
CA ILE A 943 -45.57 6.79 -10.03
C ILE A 943 -44.32 6.06 -9.56
N THR A 944 -44.48 5.02 -8.75
CA THR A 944 -43.36 4.17 -8.31
C THR A 944 -43.43 2.80 -8.98
N ILE A 945 -42.34 2.39 -9.61
CA ILE A 945 -42.19 1.08 -10.26
C ILE A 945 -41.11 0.30 -9.52
N PHE A 946 -41.47 -0.89 -9.03
CA PHE A 946 -40.52 -1.86 -8.47
C PHE A 946 -40.94 -3.26 -8.91
N ILE A 947 -40.11 -3.91 -9.72
CA ILE A 947 -40.39 -5.21 -10.35
C ILE A 947 -39.06 -5.91 -10.68
N GLY A 948 -39.07 -7.24 -10.77
CA GLY A 948 -37.95 -8.02 -11.28
C GLY A 948 -37.38 -9.05 -10.32
N VAL A 949 -37.76 -9.00 -9.04
CA VAL A 949 -37.30 -9.99 -8.04
C VAL A 949 -37.76 -11.38 -8.47
N ASN A 950 -39.00 -11.54 -8.92
CA ASN A 950 -39.52 -12.81 -9.42
C ASN A 950 -38.77 -13.29 -10.68
N ASP A 951 -38.48 -12.42 -11.64
CA ASP A 951 -37.69 -12.76 -12.83
C ASP A 951 -36.31 -13.30 -12.43
N LEU A 952 -35.64 -12.62 -11.50
CA LEU A 952 -34.30 -12.97 -11.05
C LEU A 952 -34.30 -14.27 -10.21
N CYS A 953 -35.31 -14.46 -9.37
CA CYS A 953 -35.51 -15.66 -8.54
C CYS A 953 -35.86 -16.92 -9.34
N GLN A 954 -36.34 -16.78 -10.58
CA GLN A 954 -36.73 -17.89 -11.46
C GLN A 954 -35.75 -18.11 -12.64
N HIS A 955 -34.74 -17.25 -12.79
CA HIS A 955 -33.81 -17.27 -13.93
C HIS A 955 -33.15 -18.62 -14.20
N CYS A 956 -32.66 -19.29 -13.15
CA CYS A 956 -32.02 -20.60 -13.27
C CYS A 956 -32.96 -21.73 -13.71
N LEU A 957 -34.29 -21.55 -13.58
CA LEU A 957 -35.29 -22.55 -13.98
C LEU A 957 -35.66 -22.41 -15.45
N ASP A 958 -35.69 -21.18 -15.98
CA ASP A 958 -35.93 -20.88 -17.39
C ASP A 958 -35.14 -19.62 -17.81
N LYS A 959 -33.90 -19.84 -18.27
CA LYS A 959 -32.96 -18.76 -18.64
C LYS A 959 -33.45 -17.94 -19.84
N GLU A 960 -34.32 -18.50 -20.69
CA GLU A 960 -34.84 -17.80 -21.88
C GLU A 960 -36.00 -16.88 -21.48
N ALA A 961 -37.00 -17.42 -20.76
CA ALA A 961 -38.17 -16.68 -20.33
C ALA A 961 -37.81 -15.51 -19.40
N TYR A 962 -36.82 -15.71 -18.51
CA TYR A 962 -36.36 -14.73 -17.53
C TYR A 962 -34.97 -14.16 -17.85
N SER A 963 -34.65 -14.04 -19.14
CA SER A 963 -33.39 -13.43 -19.58
C SER A 963 -33.34 -11.93 -19.29
N VAL A 964 -32.13 -11.40 -19.11
CA VAL A 964 -31.90 -9.95 -18.92
C VAL A 964 -32.48 -9.12 -20.08
N GLU A 965 -32.43 -9.67 -21.30
CA GLU A 965 -32.97 -9.00 -22.50
C GLU A 965 -34.49 -8.89 -22.46
N LYS A 966 -35.18 -9.97 -22.07
CA LYS A 966 -36.64 -9.96 -21.88
C LYS A 966 -37.03 -8.98 -20.76
N TYR A 967 -36.34 -9.03 -19.64
CA TYR A 967 -36.52 -8.10 -18.52
C TYR A 967 -36.46 -6.62 -18.96
N VAL A 968 -35.40 -6.24 -19.67
CA VAL A 968 -35.18 -4.89 -20.22
C VAL A 968 -36.27 -4.52 -21.23
N ASN A 969 -36.61 -5.42 -22.15
CA ASN A 969 -37.60 -5.14 -23.19
C ASN A 969 -38.99 -4.89 -22.60
N HIS A 970 -39.47 -5.73 -21.69
CA HIS A 970 -40.79 -5.55 -21.09
C HIS A 970 -40.86 -4.27 -20.22
N LEU A 971 -39.78 -3.93 -19.51
CA LEU A 971 -39.68 -2.66 -18.81
C LEU A 971 -39.78 -1.47 -19.78
N GLN A 972 -39.03 -1.51 -20.88
CA GLN A 972 -39.07 -0.45 -21.88
C GLN A 972 -40.48 -0.29 -22.49
N GLU A 973 -41.18 -1.39 -22.77
CA GLU A 973 -42.56 -1.36 -23.28
C GLU A 973 -43.52 -0.63 -22.32
N ALA A 974 -43.47 -0.93 -21.02
CA ALA A 974 -44.29 -0.24 -20.03
C ALA A 974 -43.93 1.25 -19.91
N LEU A 975 -42.63 1.58 -19.89
CA LEU A 975 -42.19 2.97 -19.82
C LEU A 975 -42.60 3.76 -21.07
N ASP A 976 -42.59 3.15 -22.26
CA ASP A 976 -43.08 3.74 -23.49
C ASP A 976 -44.59 4.02 -23.43
N ILE A 977 -45.40 3.13 -22.84
CA ILE A 977 -46.83 3.36 -22.60
C ILE A 977 -47.04 4.57 -21.68
N LEU A 978 -46.35 4.62 -20.54
CA LEU A 978 -46.46 5.74 -19.59
C LEU A 978 -46.02 7.06 -20.23
N TYR A 979 -44.89 7.06 -20.94
CA TYR A 979 -44.37 8.23 -21.63
C TYR A 979 -45.28 8.71 -22.76
N LYS A 980 -46.02 7.82 -23.41
CA LYS A 980 -46.96 8.20 -24.48
C LYS A 980 -48.27 8.75 -23.93
N GLU A 981 -48.81 8.12 -22.89
CA GLU A 981 -50.19 8.34 -22.46
C GLU A 981 -50.34 9.31 -21.30
N LEU A 982 -49.36 9.42 -20.39
CA LEU A 982 -49.47 10.23 -19.17
C LEU A 982 -48.91 11.65 -19.35
N PRO A 983 -49.73 12.70 -19.17
CA PRO A 983 -49.26 14.08 -18.97
C PRO A 983 -48.85 14.31 -17.51
N ARG A 984 -47.88 15.21 -17.29
CA ARG A 984 -47.44 15.65 -15.95
C ARG A 984 -47.11 14.50 -14.99
N ALA A 985 -46.07 13.73 -15.30
CA ALA A 985 -45.69 12.56 -14.51
C ALA A 985 -44.21 12.53 -14.12
N PHE A 986 -43.97 12.24 -12.84
CA PHE A 986 -42.67 11.88 -12.31
C PHE A 986 -42.69 10.37 -12.00
N VAL A 987 -41.81 9.61 -12.64
CA VAL A 987 -41.74 8.15 -12.48
C VAL A 987 -40.49 7.79 -11.68
N ASN A 988 -40.67 7.29 -10.46
CA ASN A 988 -39.66 6.60 -9.69
C ASN A 988 -39.46 5.19 -10.27
N MET A 989 -38.32 4.95 -10.89
CA MET A 989 -37.89 3.60 -11.25
C MET A 989 -36.93 3.09 -10.18
N VAL A 990 -37.42 2.24 -9.29
CA VAL A 990 -36.59 1.70 -8.21
C VAL A 990 -35.77 0.54 -8.78
N GLU A 991 -34.47 0.59 -8.58
CA GLU A 991 -33.56 -0.44 -9.10
C GLU A 991 -33.76 -1.78 -8.38
N ILE A 992 -33.60 -2.89 -9.10
CA ILE A 992 -33.71 -4.23 -8.52
C ILE A 992 -32.62 -4.46 -7.47
N MET A 993 -32.99 -5.10 -6.36
CA MET A 993 -32.07 -5.35 -5.25
C MET A 993 -31.02 -6.41 -5.54
N GLU A 994 -29.89 -6.31 -4.85
CA GLU A 994 -28.87 -7.35 -4.79
C GLU A 994 -29.32 -8.47 -3.84
N LEU A 995 -29.50 -9.70 -4.36
CA LEU A 995 -30.10 -10.81 -3.62
C LEU A 995 -29.08 -11.75 -2.94
N THR A 996 -27.77 -11.50 -3.08
CA THR A 996 -26.71 -12.38 -2.54
C THR A 996 -26.81 -12.62 -1.03
N GLY A 997 -27.22 -11.59 -0.28
CA GLY A 997 -27.41 -11.68 1.18
C GLY A 997 -28.51 -12.64 1.63
N LEU A 998 -29.49 -12.98 0.76
CA LEU A 998 -30.58 -13.90 1.12
C LEU A 998 -30.11 -15.31 1.47
N HIS A 999 -29.01 -15.78 0.85
CA HIS A 999 -28.47 -17.12 1.11
C HIS A 999 -28.01 -17.30 2.58
N GLN A 1000 -27.56 -16.22 3.24
CA GLN A 1000 -27.17 -16.26 4.65
C GLN A 1000 -28.38 -16.45 5.60
N MET A 1001 -29.59 -16.10 5.16
CA MET A 1001 -30.81 -16.19 5.99
C MET A 1001 -31.25 -17.63 6.26
N GLU A 1002 -31.16 -18.52 5.28
CA GLU A 1002 -31.72 -19.87 5.38
C GLU A 1002 -30.84 -20.84 6.16
N ARG A 1003 -29.51 -20.67 6.10
CA ARG A 1003 -28.57 -21.58 6.77
C ARG A 1003 -28.47 -21.37 8.27
N GLU A 1004 -28.78 -20.18 8.76
CA GLU A 1004 -28.50 -19.77 10.15
C GLU A 1004 -29.73 -19.84 11.09
N GLU A 1005 -30.97 -19.88 10.59
CA GLU A 1005 -32.18 -19.67 11.41
C GLU A 1005 -33.33 -20.66 11.13
N SER A 1006 -33.58 -21.60 12.06
CA SER A 1006 -34.70 -22.57 12.07
C SER A 1006 -36.10 -21.99 12.37
N LYS A 1007 -36.26 -20.66 12.40
CA LYS A 1007 -37.48 -19.98 12.88
C LYS A 1007 -38.45 -19.49 11.80
N CYS A 1008 -38.07 -19.57 10.52
CA CYS A 1008 -38.96 -19.24 9.40
C CYS A 1008 -40.08 -20.29 9.31
N ILE A 1009 -41.33 -19.86 9.19
CA ILE A 1009 -42.49 -20.79 9.15
C ILE A 1009 -42.62 -21.44 7.77
N LEU A 1010 -42.21 -20.71 6.71
CA LEU A 1010 -42.07 -21.19 5.35
C LEU A 1010 -40.63 -20.95 4.88
N PRO A 1011 -39.94 -21.95 4.31
CA PRO A 1011 -38.64 -21.73 3.69
C PRO A 1011 -38.80 -20.86 2.44
N GLY A 1012 -38.11 -19.71 2.39
CA GLY A 1012 -38.08 -18.83 1.22
C GLY A 1012 -37.58 -19.52 -0.06
N VAL A 1013 -36.99 -20.71 0.05
CA VAL A 1013 -36.50 -21.56 -1.06
C VAL A 1013 -37.50 -21.73 -2.19
N SER A 1014 -38.79 -21.91 -1.86
CA SER A 1014 -39.81 -22.07 -2.88
C SER A 1014 -40.13 -20.77 -3.64
N LEU A 1015 -39.81 -19.61 -3.05
CA LEU A 1015 -40.04 -18.29 -3.63
C LEU A 1015 -38.83 -17.81 -4.45
N CYS A 1016 -37.61 -18.09 -3.97
CA CYS A 1016 -36.37 -17.69 -4.66
C CYS A 1016 -35.36 -18.83 -4.82
N PRO A 1017 -35.69 -19.89 -5.59
CA PRO A 1017 -34.88 -21.09 -5.67
C PRO A 1017 -33.48 -20.87 -6.22
N CYS A 1018 -33.26 -19.87 -7.09
CA CYS A 1018 -31.95 -19.66 -7.73
C CYS A 1018 -30.87 -19.09 -6.78
N PHE A 1019 -31.25 -18.33 -5.75
CA PHE A 1019 -30.32 -17.82 -4.76
C PHE A 1019 -30.22 -18.72 -3.52
N LEU A 1020 -31.31 -19.36 -3.13
CA LEU A 1020 -31.41 -20.08 -1.86
C LEU A 1020 -30.96 -21.56 -1.95
N ASN A 1021 -31.07 -22.21 -3.11
CA ASN A 1021 -30.61 -23.61 -3.27
C ASN A 1021 -29.10 -23.76 -3.56
N ALA A 1022 -28.40 -22.68 -3.90
CA ALA A 1022 -26.99 -22.74 -4.30
C ALA A 1022 -26.05 -23.00 -3.10
N TRP A 1023 -24.89 -23.63 -3.32
CA TRP A 1023 -23.89 -23.84 -2.27
C TRP A 1023 -22.93 -22.64 -2.19
N ASN A 1024 -22.42 -22.28 -0.99
CA ASN A 1024 -21.37 -21.26 -0.85
C ASN A 1024 -20.20 -21.56 -1.79
N ASN A 1025 -19.79 -20.56 -2.59
CA ASN A 1025 -18.77 -20.66 -3.63
C ASN A 1025 -19.08 -21.64 -4.78
N SER A 1026 -20.35 -21.97 -5.03
CA SER A 1026 -20.72 -22.71 -6.25
C SER A 1026 -20.64 -21.80 -7.48
N SER A 1027 -20.42 -22.43 -8.64
CA SER A 1027 -20.55 -21.76 -9.94
C SER A 1027 -21.93 -21.12 -10.14
N ASP A 1028 -22.96 -21.72 -9.55
CA ASP A 1028 -24.35 -21.31 -9.74
C ASP A 1028 -24.64 -20.00 -8.99
N LEU A 1029 -24.10 -19.81 -7.79
CA LEU A 1029 -24.24 -18.56 -7.05
C LEU A 1029 -23.46 -17.41 -7.74
N GLN A 1030 -22.26 -17.70 -8.26
CA GLN A 1030 -21.48 -16.73 -9.05
C GLN A 1030 -22.19 -16.35 -10.35
N GLU A 1031 -22.86 -17.31 -11.01
CA GLU A 1031 -23.69 -17.02 -12.18
C GLU A 1031 -24.85 -16.09 -11.79
N MET A 1032 -25.55 -16.37 -10.70
CA MET A 1032 -26.67 -15.54 -10.25
C MET A 1032 -26.24 -14.13 -9.80
N GLU A 1033 -25.06 -13.98 -9.21
CA GLU A 1033 -24.42 -12.68 -8.92
C GLU A 1033 -24.22 -11.84 -10.19
N ILE A 1034 -23.66 -12.46 -11.22
CA ILE A 1034 -23.42 -11.82 -12.52
C ILE A 1034 -24.76 -11.42 -13.16
N ILE A 1035 -25.76 -12.32 -13.15
CA ILE A 1035 -27.08 -12.03 -13.73
C ILE A 1035 -27.78 -10.90 -12.98
N ASN A 1036 -27.70 -10.85 -11.64
CA ASN A 1036 -28.27 -9.76 -10.86
C ASN A 1036 -27.67 -8.40 -11.25
N ARG A 1037 -26.34 -8.35 -11.44
CA ARG A 1037 -25.63 -7.15 -11.91
C ARG A 1037 -26.00 -6.79 -13.34
N ASP A 1038 -26.19 -7.76 -14.22
CA ASP A 1038 -26.64 -7.51 -15.59
C ASP A 1038 -28.05 -6.91 -15.64
N PHE A 1039 -28.97 -7.35 -14.79
CA PHE A 1039 -30.30 -6.73 -14.65
C PHE A 1039 -30.19 -5.24 -14.26
N GLN A 1040 -29.35 -4.94 -13.28
CA GLN A 1040 -29.09 -3.56 -12.80
C GLN A 1040 -28.47 -2.70 -13.91
N ILE A 1041 -27.39 -3.18 -14.54
CA ILE A 1041 -26.64 -2.44 -15.56
C ILE A 1041 -27.49 -2.20 -16.81
N LYS A 1042 -28.10 -3.25 -17.38
CA LYS A 1042 -28.84 -3.13 -18.64
C LYS A 1042 -30.12 -2.32 -18.50
N SER A 1043 -30.81 -2.39 -17.35
CA SER A 1043 -31.97 -1.52 -17.12
C SER A 1043 -31.57 -0.06 -16.95
N ALA A 1044 -30.46 0.23 -16.26
CA ALA A 1044 -29.92 1.60 -16.14
C ALA A 1044 -29.58 2.24 -17.50
N MET A 1045 -29.16 1.44 -18.50
CA MET A 1045 -28.93 1.94 -19.87
C MET A 1045 -30.20 2.48 -20.53
N ILE A 1046 -31.37 1.88 -20.27
CA ILE A 1046 -32.65 2.37 -20.79
C ILE A 1046 -32.97 3.73 -20.16
N PHE A 1047 -32.83 3.84 -18.84
CA PHE A 1047 -33.18 5.05 -18.10
C PHE A 1047 -32.28 6.23 -18.46
N ASN A 1048 -30.99 5.96 -18.75
CA ASN A 1048 -30.00 6.97 -19.13
C ASN A 1048 -29.90 7.21 -20.64
N SER A 1049 -30.72 6.56 -21.47
CA SER A 1049 -30.66 6.68 -22.94
C SER A 1049 -31.07 8.05 -23.48
N GLY A 1050 -31.68 8.90 -22.65
CA GLY A 1050 -32.27 10.18 -23.05
C GLY A 1050 -33.59 10.04 -23.85
N ARG A 1051 -34.09 8.82 -24.04
CA ARG A 1051 -35.32 8.51 -24.79
C ARG A 1051 -36.55 9.25 -24.24
N TYR A 1052 -36.60 9.45 -22.94
CA TYR A 1052 -37.74 10.04 -22.23
C TYR A 1052 -37.56 11.52 -21.88
N ASP A 1053 -36.47 12.15 -22.37
CA ASP A 1053 -36.12 13.53 -22.03
C ASP A 1053 -36.71 14.57 -22.99
N GLN A 1054 -37.57 14.19 -23.95
CA GLN A 1054 -38.10 15.17 -24.93
C GLN A 1054 -39.29 15.98 -24.39
N ARG A 1055 -39.90 15.54 -23.30
CA ARG A 1055 -41.05 16.19 -22.67
C ARG A 1055 -40.62 16.90 -21.40
N ASP A 1056 -41.05 18.15 -21.24
CA ASP A 1056 -40.77 18.92 -20.03
C ASP A 1056 -41.71 18.56 -18.88
N ASP A 1057 -42.83 17.89 -19.18
CA ASP A 1057 -43.84 17.47 -18.22
C ASP A 1057 -43.72 15.99 -17.82
N PHE A 1058 -42.65 15.30 -18.21
CA PHE A 1058 -42.44 13.88 -17.90
C PHE A 1058 -40.98 13.58 -17.60
N ALA A 1059 -40.70 12.82 -16.54
CA ALA A 1059 -39.37 12.32 -16.26
C ALA A 1059 -39.40 10.92 -15.64
N ILE A 1060 -38.42 10.10 -16.00
CA ILE A 1060 -38.10 8.84 -15.31
C ILE A 1060 -36.84 9.06 -14.52
N VAL A 1061 -36.88 8.76 -13.24
CA VAL A 1061 -35.76 8.95 -12.32
C VAL A 1061 -35.48 7.65 -11.61
N VAL A 1062 -34.25 7.16 -11.77
CA VAL A 1062 -33.77 5.95 -11.10
C VAL A 1062 -33.57 6.22 -9.63
N GLN A 1063 -34.04 5.31 -8.78
CA GLN A 1063 -33.83 5.33 -7.33
C GLN A 1063 -32.96 4.11 -6.95
N PRO A 1064 -31.62 4.24 -6.95
CA PRO A 1064 -30.69 3.10 -6.89
C PRO A 1064 -30.44 2.58 -5.47
N PHE A 1065 -31.20 2.97 -4.45
CA PHE A 1065 -30.91 2.60 -3.06
C PHE A 1065 -30.89 1.08 -2.80
N PHE A 1066 -31.35 0.25 -3.73
CA PHE A 1066 -31.25 -1.21 -3.66
C PHE A 1066 -30.05 -1.82 -4.43
N ARG A 1067 -29.29 -1.02 -5.18
CA ARG A 1067 -28.19 -1.51 -6.02
C ARG A 1067 -27.16 -2.32 -5.23
N ASN A 1068 -26.87 -1.89 -3.99
CA ASN A 1068 -26.10 -2.66 -3.02
C ASN A 1068 -26.92 -2.83 -1.74
N THR A 1069 -27.35 -4.05 -1.45
CA THR A 1069 -28.26 -4.34 -0.34
C THR A 1069 -27.56 -5.18 0.72
N PHE A 1070 -27.47 -4.66 1.95
CA PHE A 1070 -26.84 -5.38 3.06
C PHE A 1070 -27.90 -6.14 3.85
N LEU A 1071 -27.61 -7.38 4.23
CA LEU A 1071 -28.52 -8.16 5.07
C LEU A 1071 -28.64 -7.49 6.46
N PRO A 1072 -29.85 -7.21 6.97
CA PRO A 1072 -30.01 -6.73 8.34
C PRO A 1072 -29.49 -7.77 9.32
N LEU A 1073 -28.56 -7.37 10.19
CA LEU A 1073 -28.04 -8.25 11.25
C LEU A 1073 -28.52 -7.79 12.62
N ASP A 1074 -28.86 -8.74 13.47
CA ASP A 1074 -29.34 -8.52 14.81
C ASP A 1074 -28.18 -8.19 15.77
N SER A 1075 -28.47 -8.16 17.07
CA SER A 1075 -27.43 -7.92 18.07
C SER A 1075 -26.36 -9.02 18.09
N GLU A 1076 -26.72 -10.25 17.75
CA GLU A 1076 -25.85 -11.42 17.72
C GLU A 1076 -25.05 -11.51 16.41
N GLY A 1077 -25.41 -10.74 15.38
CA GLY A 1077 -24.82 -10.80 14.04
C GLY A 1077 -25.44 -11.87 13.15
N LYS A 1078 -26.62 -12.37 13.52
CA LYS A 1078 -27.47 -13.23 12.71
C LYS A 1078 -28.46 -12.38 11.92
N PRO A 1079 -29.11 -12.91 10.87
CA PRO A 1079 -30.16 -12.20 10.16
C PRO A 1079 -31.25 -11.67 11.12
N ASP A 1080 -31.50 -10.36 11.14
CA ASP A 1080 -32.58 -9.75 11.94
C ASP A 1080 -33.92 -9.97 11.23
N LEU A 1081 -34.58 -11.07 11.62
CA LEU A 1081 -35.87 -11.48 11.07
C LEU A 1081 -36.98 -10.44 11.26
N SER A 1082 -36.82 -9.43 12.11
CA SER A 1082 -37.83 -8.38 12.29
C SER A 1082 -37.98 -7.46 11.07
N PHE A 1083 -37.09 -7.56 10.07
CA PHE A 1083 -37.25 -6.89 8.78
C PHE A 1083 -38.03 -7.72 7.76
N PHE A 1084 -38.25 -9.01 7.99
CA PHE A 1084 -38.90 -9.91 7.05
C PHE A 1084 -40.24 -10.42 7.56
N ALA A 1085 -41.11 -10.80 6.64
CA ALA A 1085 -42.33 -11.55 6.92
C ALA A 1085 -41.97 -12.99 7.35
N VAL A 1086 -42.99 -13.78 7.72
CA VAL A 1086 -42.82 -15.15 8.25
C VAL A 1086 -42.28 -16.17 7.23
N ASP A 1087 -42.21 -15.81 5.95
CA ASP A 1087 -41.51 -16.58 4.88
C ASP A 1087 -40.01 -16.23 4.76
N CYS A 1088 -39.54 -15.26 5.55
CA CYS A 1088 -38.15 -14.79 5.49
C CYS A 1088 -37.73 -14.30 4.09
N PHE A 1089 -38.69 -13.85 3.28
CA PHE A 1089 -38.46 -13.36 1.92
C PHE A 1089 -39.15 -12.01 1.70
N HIS A 1090 -40.45 -11.93 1.95
CA HIS A 1090 -41.18 -10.67 1.83
C HIS A 1090 -40.80 -9.72 2.97
N PHE A 1091 -40.95 -8.42 2.73
CA PHE A 1091 -40.67 -7.41 3.74
C PHE A 1091 -41.76 -7.35 4.80
N SER A 1092 -41.35 -7.26 6.07
CA SER A 1092 -42.25 -6.91 7.18
C SER A 1092 -42.70 -5.44 7.08
N GLU A 1093 -43.70 -5.08 7.87
CA GLU A 1093 -44.09 -3.68 8.08
C GLU A 1093 -42.91 -2.75 8.41
N ARG A 1094 -41.92 -3.24 9.19
CA ARG A 1094 -40.71 -2.50 9.51
C ARG A 1094 -39.88 -2.18 8.27
N ALA A 1095 -39.63 -3.18 7.42
CA ALA A 1095 -38.86 -2.98 6.20
C ALA A 1095 -39.60 -2.09 5.21
N HIS A 1096 -40.92 -2.22 5.10
CA HIS A 1096 -41.74 -1.30 4.32
C HIS A 1096 -41.57 0.17 4.77
N ALA A 1097 -41.60 0.45 6.06
CA ALA A 1097 -41.34 1.79 6.58
C ALA A 1097 -39.95 2.32 6.18
N GLU A 1098 -38.93 1.48 6.29
CA GLU A 1098 -37.55 1.80 5.90
C GLU A 1098 -37.37 2.03 4.40
N MET A 1099 -38.16 1.35 3.55
CA MET A 1099 -38.14 1.55 2.10
C MET A 1099 -38.79 2.87 1.70
N ALA A 1100 -39.85 3.27 2.42
CA ALA A 1100 -40.48 4.56 2.20
C ALA A 1100 -39.53 5.73 2.53
N VAL A 1101 -38.74 5.62 3.62
CA VAL A 1101 -37.70 6.61 3.95
C VAL A 1101 -36.62 6.65 2.87
N ALA A 1102 -36.14 5.49 2.42
CA ALA A 1102 -35.11 5.41 1.40
C ALA A 1102 -35.58 6.07 0.10
N LEU A 1103 -36.77 5.73 -0.39
CA LEU A 1103 -37.35 6.33 -1.60
C LEU A 1103 -37.49 7.84 -1.50
N TRP A 1104 -38.05 8.33 -0.38
CA TRP A 1104 -38.22 9.76 -0.15
C TRP A 1104 -36.87 10.50 -0.18
N ASN A 1105 -35.89 10.00 0.57
CA ASN A 1105 -34.57 10.62 0.64
C ASN A 1105 -33.88 10.64 -0.72
N ASN A 1106 -34.02 9.57 -1.51
CA ASN A 1106 -33.39 9.43 -2.82
C ASN A 1106 -34.00 10.37 -3.87
N MET A 1107 -35.30 10.67 -3.79
CA MET A 1107 -35.94 11.72 -4.63
C MET A 1107 -35.40 13.13 -4.34
N LEU A 1108 -34.88 13.38 -3.14
CA LEU A 1108 -34.29 14.65 -2.71
C LEU A 1108 -32.77 14.72 -2.92
N GLU A 1109 -32.18 13.76 -3.62
CA GLU A 1109 -30.75 13.74 -3.96
C GLU A 1109 -30.53 13.96 -5.47
N PRO A 1110 -29.55 14.80 -5.88
CA PRO A 1110 -29.21 14.99 -7.28
C PRO A 1110 -28.90 13.67 -8.00
N VAL A 1111 -29.37 13.53 -9.24
CA VAL A 1111 -29.02 12.41 -10.12
C VAL A 1111 -27.49 12.39 -10.30
N GLY A 1112 -26.87 11.23 -10.05
CA GLY A 1112 -25.41 11.06 -9.98
C GLY A 1112 -24.86 11.05 -8.53
N TYR A 1113 -25.60 11.60 -7.57
CA TYR A 1113 -25.26 11.64 -6.15
C TYR A 1113 -26.30 10.94 -5.26
N LYS A 1114 -27.25 10.22 -5.89
CA LYS A 1114 -28.24 9.42 -5.19
C LYS A 1114 -27.58 8.28 -4.42
N GLN A 1115 -27.99 8.07 -3.19
CA GLN A 1115 -27.61 6.91 -2.39
C GLN A 1115 -27.97 5.62 -3.15
N SER A 1116 -26.97 4.77 -3.39
CA SER A 1116 -27.09 3.54 -4.19
C SER A 1116 -27.05 2.26 -3.35
N TYR A 1117 -27.29 2.37 -2.04
CA TYR A 1117 -27.24 1.25 -1.12
C TYR A 1117 -28.28 1.38 -0.02
N LYS A 1118 -28.74 0.23 0.50
CA LYS A 1118 -29.65 0.16 1.65
C LYS A 1118 -28.97 -0.61 2.77
N HIS A 1119 -28.71 0.10 3.87
CA HIS A 1119 -28.36 -0.49 5.15
C HIS A 1119 -29.61 -0.52 6.04
N PHE A 1120 -29.97 -1.70 6.53
CA PHE A 1120 -31.11 -1.89 7.43
C PHE A 1120 -30.63 -1.78 8.88
N THR A 1121 -30.58 -0.54 9.39
CA THR A 1121 -30.09 -0.24 10.75
C THR A 1121 -31.16 -0.47 11.82
N LYS A 1122 -30.74 -0.74 13.07
CA LYS A 1122 -31.66 -0.73 14.22
C LYS A 1122 -32.23 0.67 14.49
N GLU A 1123 -31.42 1.71 14.27
CA GLU A 1123 -31.85 3.09 14.31
C GLU A 1123 -32.63 3.44 13.04
N ARG A 1124 -33.81 4.05 13.18
CA ARG A 1124 -34.63 4.50 12.04
C ARG A 1124 -33.87 5.56 11.25
N LEU A 1125 -33.82 5.40 9.92
CA LEU A 1125 -33.28 6.45 9.06
C LEU A 1125 -34.12 7.73 9.21
N LYS A 1126 -33.44 8.87 9.29
CA LYS A 1126 -34.11 10.18 9.40
C LYS A 1126 -34.59 10.63 8.01
N LEU A 1127 -35.81 11.14 7.94
CA LEU A 1127 -36.35 11.77 6.74
C LEU A 1127 -35.59 13.06 6.44
N LYS A 1128 -35.09 13.18 5.20
CA LYS A 1128 -34.52 14.42 4.66
C LYS A 1128 -35.61 15.44 4.39
N CYS A 1129 -35.21 16.70 4.40
CA CYS A 1129 -36.08 17.82 4.15
C CYS A 1129 -35.67 18.55 2.87
N PRO A 1130 -36.62 18.94 2.00
CA PRO A 1130 -36.34 19.86 0.91
C PRO A 1130 -35.72 21.15 1.45
N THR A 1131 -34.72 21.70 0.76
CA THR A 1131 -34.07 22.95 1.17
C THR A 1131 -34.69 24.13 0.44
N SER A 1132 -34.42 25.35 0.91
CA SER A 1132 -34.85 26.56 0.19
C SER A 1132 -34.15 26.74 -1.17
N GLU A 1133 -32.97 26.15 -1.33
CA GLU A 1133 -32.18 26.19 -2.57
C GLU A 1133 -32.66 25.14 -3.58
N TYR A 1134 -33.03 23.95 -3.09
CA TYR A 1134 -33.52 22.83 -3.89
C TYR A 1134 -34.88 22.34 -3.33
N PRO A 1135 -35.97 23.10 -3.53
CA PRO A 1135 -37.29 22.73 -3.00
C PRO A 1135 -38.01 21.65 -3.84
N TYR A 1136 -37.39 21.16 -4.91
CA TYR A 1136 -37.97 20.26 -5.90
C TYR A 1136 -37.35 18.85 -5.85
N PHE A 1137 -38.03 17.87 -6.45
CA PHE A 1137 -37.46 16.55 -6.70
C PHE A 1137 -36.39 16.59 -7.79
N PHE A 1138 -35.32 15.84 -7.58
CA PHE A 1138 -34.21 15.81 -8.52
C PHE A 1138 -34.49 14.88 -9.71
N THR A 1139 -34.18 15.39 -10.88
CA THR A 1139 -34.25 14.78 -12.21
C THR A 1139 -32.90 15.00 -12.91
N SER A 1140 -32.65 14.29 -14.01
CA SER A 1140 -31.36 14.41 -14.73
C SER A 1140 -31.06 15.83 -15.22
N ARG A 1141 -32.09 16.65 -15.49
CA ARG A 1141 -31.92 18.04 -15.95
C ARG A 1141 -31.61 19.04 -14.84
N ASN A 1142 -32.29 18.94 -13.68
CA ASN A 1142 -32.07 19.88 -12.56
C ASN A 1142 -30.93 19.44 -11.62
N SER A 1143 -30.25 18.34 -11.93
CA SER A 1143 -29.09 17.83 -11.18
C SER A 1143 -27.75 18.30 -11.74
N GLN A 1144 -27.73 18.99 -12.88
CA GLN A 1144 -26.52 19.57 -13.47
C GLN A 1144 -26.09 20.77 -12.62
N MET A 1145 -25.06 20.58 -11.78
CA MET A 1145 -24.52 21.65 -10.94
C MET A 1145 -24.02 22.81 -11.81
N TYR A 1146 -24.48 24.02 -11.51
CA TYR A 1146 -23.95 25.25 -12.07
C TYR A 1146 -22.47 25.38 -11.67
N ASP A 1147 -21.59 25.20 -12.65
CA ASP A 1147 -20.18 25.57 -12.58
C ASP A 1147 -20.08 27.11 -12.51
N SER A 1148 -20.26 27.67 -11.31
CA SER A 1148 -20.13 29.10 -11.05
C SER A 1148 -18.65 29.44 -10.85
N GLY A 1149 -17.90 29.50 -11.96
CA GLY A 1149 -16.48 29.83 -11.82
C GLY A 1149 -15.57 29.85 -13.04
N LEU A 1150 -16.05 29.86 -14.29
CA LEU A 1150 -15.23 30.27 -15.44
C LEU A 1150 -16.11 30.62 -16.64
N ALA A 1151 -16.43 31.91 -16.76
CA ALA A 1151 -16.94 32.47 -18.00
C ALA A 1151 -15.81 32.52 -19.04
N THR A 1152 -15.48 31.39 -19.67
CA THR A 1152 -14.79 31.38 -20.96
C THR A 1152 -15.82 31.23 -22.06
N LYS A 1153 -15.98 32.31 -22.83
CA LYS A 1153 -16.75 32.39 -24.08
C LYS A 1153 -16.60 31.10 -24.90
N SER A 1154 -17.66 30.33 -24.98
CA SER A 1154 -17.81 29.25 -25.97
C SER A 1154 -17.99 29.90 -27.34
N ASN A 1155 -16.91 29.99 -28.12
CA ASN A 1155 -17.04 29.83 -29.57
C ASN A 1155 -17.27 28.34 -29.83
N GLY A 1156 -18.31 28.05 -30.60
CA GLY A 1156 -18.72 26.68 -30.89
C GLY A 1156 -17.66 25.96 -31.71
N ASP A 1157 -17.29 24.77 -31.25
CA ASP A 1157 -16.86 23.66 -32.09
C ASP A 1157 -17.21 22.36 -31.36
N ARG A 1158 -18.29 21.71 -31.79
CA ARG A 1158 -18.65 20.35 -31.36
C ARG A 1158 -17.81 19.38 -32.17
N VAL A 1159 -16.90 18.65 -31.51
CA VAL A 1159 -16.26 17.47 -32.13
C VAL A 1159 -17.35 16.42 -32.35
N PRO A 1160 -17.57 15.93 -33.58
CA PRO A 1160 -18.66 14.99 -33.84
C PRO A 1160 -18.38 13.60 -33.26
N TYR A 1161 -19.44 12.93 -32.81
CA TYR A 1161 -19.43 11.59 -32.22
C TYR A 1161 -18.75 10.49 -33.07
N TRP A 1162 -18.64 10.67 -34.38
CA TRP A 1162 -18.00 9.69 -35.27
C TRP A 1162 -16.47 9.59 -35.09
N THR A 1163 -15.80 10.63 -34.59
CA THR A 1163 -14.33 10.60 -34.38
C THR A 1163 -13.94 9.67 -33.21
N VAL A 1164 -14.80 9.53 -32.21
CA VAL A 1164 -14.62 8.60 -31.07
C VAL A 1164 -14.86 7.15 -31.50
N ILE A 1165 -15.82 6.92 -32.40
CA ILE A 1165 -16.12 5.58 -32.95
C ILE A 1165 -14.95 5.08 -33.82
N ILE A 1166 -14.31 5.97 -34.60
CA ILE A 1166 -13.13 5.59 -35.40
C ILE A 1166 -11.94 5.25 -34.49
N ALA A 1167 -11.71 6.01 -33.42
CA ALA A 1167 -10.63 5.74 -32.47
C ALA A 1167 -10.83 4.41 -31.69
N ALA A 1168 -12.08 4.13 -31.28
CA ALA A 1168 -12.40 2.87 -30.59
C ALA A 1168 -12.30 1.65 -31.53
N THR A 1169 -12.75 1.76 -32.77
CA THR A 1169 -12.66 0.66 -33.76
C THR A 1169 -11.23 0.39 -34.23
N THR A 1170 -10.38 1.41 -34.36
CA THR A 1170 -8.95 1.21 -34.64
C THR A 1170 -8.19 0.62 -33.46
N GLY A 1171 -8.54 0.98 -32.22
CA GLY A 1171 -7.96 0.37 -31.01
C GLY A 1171 -8.29 -1.12 -30.87
N ILE A 1172 -9.55 -1.52 -31.14
CA ILE A 1172 -9.98 -2.92 -31.05
C ILE A 1172 -9.35 -3.78 -32.16
N LEU A 1173 -9.20 -3.25 -33.38
CA LEU A 1173 -8.52 -3.94 -34.48
C LEU A 1173 -7.01 -4.12 -34.21
N ALA A 1174 -6.35 -3.09 -33.65
CA ALA A 1174 -4.94 -3.19 -33.26
C ALA A 1174 -4.72 -4.19 -32.11
N GLY A 1175 -5.59 -4.16 -31.09
CA GLY A 1175 -5.54 -5.12 -29.98
C GLY A 1175 -5.78 -6.57 -30.44
N SER A 1176 -6.73 -6.78 -31.36
CA SER A 1176 -7.05 -8.11 -31.89
C SER A 1176 -5.91 -8.69 -32.76
N LEU A 1177 -5.19 -7.85 -33.50
CA LEU A 1177 -4.02 -8.26 -34.29
C LEU A 1177 -2.81 -8.60 -33.41
N ILE A 1178 -2.63 -7.89 -32.28
CA ILE A 1178 -1.58 -8.18 -31.29
C ILE A 1178 -1.87 -9.50 -30.56
N VAL A 1179 -3.12 -9.74 -30.16
CA VAL A 1179 -3.53 -11.01 -29.53
C VAL A 1179 -3.41 -12.19 -30.50
N TRP A 1180 -3.77 -12.01 -31.77
CA TRP A 1180 -3.54 -13.03 -32.82
C TRP A 1180 -2.04 -13.32 -32.99
N GLY A 1181 -1.20 -12.28 -33.06
CA GLY A 1181 0.27 -12.42 -33.17
C GLY A 1181 0.91 -13.12 -31.97
N LEU A 1182 0.41 -12.89 -30.75
CA LEU A 1182 0.88 -13.55 -29.54
C LEU A 1182 0.42 -15.01 -29.44
N MET A 1183 -0.80 -15.31 -29.90
CA MET A 1183 -1.34 -16.69 -29.93
C MET A 1183 -0.63 -17.57 -30.97
N THR A 1184 -0.30 -17.05 -32.16
CA THR A 1184 0.46 -17.80 -33.17
C THR A 1184 1.93 -18.01 -32.80
N HIS A 1185 2.52 -17.13 -31.98
CA HIS A 1185 3.89 -17.31 -31.48
C HIS A 1185 4.01 -18.34 -30.34
N LYS A 1186 2.92 -18.57 -29.58
CA LYS A 1186 2.87 -19.59 -28.50
C LYS A 1186 2.62 -21.02 -28.98
N ILE A 1187 2.15 -21.22 -30.22
CA ILE A 1187 1.82 -22.56 -30.76
C ILE A 1187 3.04 -23.24 -31.45
N ASN A 1188 4.15 -22.53 -31.73
CA ASN A 1188 5.27 -23.07 -32.52
C ASN A 1188 6.60 -23.31 -31.78
N LYS A 1189 6.63 -23.36 -30.45
CA LYS A 1189 7.82 -23.77 -29.70
C LYS A 1189 7.50 -24.85 -28.68
N TYR A 1190 7.32 -26.09 -29.15
CA TYR A 1190 7.84 -27.31 -28.50
C TYR A 1190 7.68 -28.53 -29.44
N PRO A 1191 8.74 -29.01 -30.09
CA PRO A 1191 8.82 -30.41 -30.51
C PRO A 1191 9.81 -31.20 -29.64
N ARG A 1192 9.23 -32.16 -28.92
CA ARG A 1192 9.74 -33.50 -28.54
C ARG A 1192 10.90 -33.64 -27.54
N ALA A 1193 10.55 -34.25 -26.40
CA ALA A 1193 11.26 -35.43 -25.89
C ALA A 1193 10.27 -36.41 -25.22
N ARG A 1194 9.84 -37.44 -25.94
CA ARG A 1194 9.64 -38.83 -25.48
C ARG A 1194 9.02 -39.68 -26.60
N ASN A 1195 9.88 -40.38 -27.33
CA ASN A 1195 9.51 -41.62 -28.01
C ASN A 1195 9.98 -42.76 -27.10
N ALA A 1196 9.05 -43.56 -26.57
CA ALA A 1196 9.25 -44.98 -26.34
C ALA A 1196 7.89 -45.67 -26.19
N ALA A 1197 7.68 -46.67 -27.04
CA ALA A 1197 6.69 -47.74 -27.00
C ALA A 1197 5.24 -47.39 -27.32
N ALA A 1198 4.82 -47.67 -28.57
CA ALA A 1198 3.78 -48.66 -28.83
C ALA A 1198 3.58 -48.82 -30.35
N GLU A 1199 3.95 -49.98 -30.88
CA GLU A 1199 3.23 -50.58 -32.00
C GLU A 1199 3.15 -52.09 -31.78
N GLU A 1200 2.00 -52.63 -32.20
CA GLU A 1200 1.60 -54.03 -32.29
C GLU A 1200 1.15 -54.81 -31.05
N LYS A 1201 -0.19 -54.97 -31.03
CA LYS A 1201 -0.92 -56.24 -31.13
C LYS A 1201 -1.48 -56.90 -29.86
N THR A 1202 -2.81 -57.04 -29.94
CA THR A 1202 -3.64 -58.21 -29.64
C THR A 1202 -3.98 -58.56 -28.18
N THR A 1203 -5.31 -58.64 -27.97
CA THR A 1203 -6.04 -59.62 -27.13
C THR A 1203 -5.58 -59.79 -25.68
N PHE A 1204 -6.33 -59.26 -24.72
CA PHE A 1204 -7.50 -59.85 -24.04
C PHE A 1204 -8.06 -58.81 -23.06
#